data_AF-A0A1G7T2N6-F1
#
_entry.id   AF-A0A1G7T2N6-F1
#
_cell.length_a   1.000
_cell.length_b   1.000
_cell.length_c   1.000
_cell.angle_alpha   90.00
_cell.angle_beta   90.00
_cell.angle_gamma   90.00
#
_symmetry.space_group_name_H-M   'P 1'
#
loop_
_entity.id
_entity.type
_entity.pdbx_description
1 polymer ?
#
loop_
_entity_poly.entity_id
_entity_poly.type
_entity_poly.pdbx_seq_one_letter_code
_entity_poly.pdbx_strand_id
1 'polypeptide(L)'
;MFVTGKSSNFAPRFQKTQQIFTMKNFTLMMFALLCSLMSFAQGGQTTFTWAAENGGFDDQAVVAEFNVTDDMTATAAKGNGSSDPKYYDNGKSVRLYKGNTLTLAGPGITKISFTFSGGKKNLQSNVGTLANDVWTGSADEIVFSVPDGQARIEAMEVTYAGTGNLVNNSERVVEDVVVTVPEGLQTETWTLEGYFSEYQGYDEIQTPVNRALKVGFDGKDVYVQGLSYYLPEAWIKGLLSEDGKQITFNSPQYYGSEAYANYSRSMYFLIDIYNEEMDECPESYTFDYDAEAGTITVPQDVYIMENAQPERNYNDAYGYYIQPVLHKGEPTVEEVVELPEGLTADEYHMQAVDGYFNTEHVGTVYVAIDGADVYLQGLEPYLPKAWAKGVLRDGTITVEGGQFLGHLSLMTLEYDLYTAPMAFTYDAQTGTLKADNYQIANDQDEAFEYFLDVTLTKINDVPGVPVTPSVASMELDEDYGYYLVMDVPLVSTTGNFLSAGKLSYQIYYDVDGMPQPFVLKKENYEDLTEDMSVIPYEFTDDNDITEHGYAVYLNGVDVTAWKRVGVKSIYTGGGETHESEIGWLSLGSADGIVNAGVCPDNVRYVDVMGRRADGTQKGLLIRQERMADGSVKNVKVIRK
;
A
#
# COMPACT_ATOMS: atom_id res chain seq x y z
N MET A 1 31.21 40.36 -48.87
CA MET A 1 32.13 39.51 -49.68
C MET A 1 31.28 38.38 -50.29
N PHE A 2 31.63 37.89 -51.49
CA PHE A 2 30.96 36.87 -52.32
C PHE A 2 30.32 35.69 -51.53
N VAL A 3 29.07 35.22 -51.74
CA VAL A 3 28.44 34.55 -52.93
C VAL A 3 29.11 33.19 -53.20
N THR A 4 28.49 31.99 -53.10
CA THR A 4 27.30 31.38 -53.78
C THR A 4 26.51 30.43 -52.82
N GLY A 5 25.17 30.25 -52.83
CA GLY A 5 24.30 29.60 -53.86
C GLY A 5 24.32 28.06 -53.73
N LYS A 6 23.25 27.23 -53.75
CA LYS A 6 21.83 27.21 -54.26
C LYS A 6 21.06 26.01 -53.58
N SER A 7 19.75 25.70 -53.73
CA SER A 7 18.47 26.40 -54.08
C SER A 7 17.25 25.42 -53.97
N SER A 8 16.00 25.95 -54.05
CA SER A 8 14.71 25.29 -54.46
C SER A 8 14.03 24.20 -53.58
N ASN A 9 12.70 24.12 -53.40
CA ASN A 9 11.58 24.98 -53.89
C ASN A 9 10.20 24.75 -53.18
N PHE A 10 9.37 25.81 -53.17
CA PHE A 10 7.88 25.91 -53.12
C PHE A 10 7.00 25.37 -51.95
N ALA A 11 6.22 26.31 -51.38
CA ALA A 11 4.96 26.15 -50.63
C ALA A 11 3.74 26.46 -51.57
N PRO A 12 2.43 26.61 -51.19
CA PRO A 12 1.89 27.10 -49.89
C PRO A 12 0.54 26.49 -49.36
N ARG A 13 0.06 27.08 -48.25
CA ARG A 13 -1.24 26.89 -47.54
C ARG A 13 -2.49 27.12 -48.41
N PHE A 14 -3.67 26.60 -47.97
CA PHE A 14 -4.96 27.32 -48.05
C PHE A 14 -5.99 26.90 -46.98
N GLN A 15 -6.95 27.78 -46.69
CA GLN A 15 -8.04 27.64 -45.69
C GLN A 15 -9.45 27.45 -46.33
N LYS A 16 -10.42 27.06 -45.50
CA LYS A 16 -11.84 26.73 -45.77
C LYS A 16 -12.62 27.71 -46.68
N THR A 17 -13.59 27.19 -47.45
CA THR A 17 -14.93 27.81 -47.60
C THR A 17 -16.00 26.76 -47.97
N GLN A 18 -17.26 26.96 -47.57
CA GLN A 18 -18.41 26.12 -47.96
C GLN A 18 -19.02 26.52 -49.30
N GLN A 19 -19.69 25.60 -50.00
CA GLN A 19 -20.82 25.91 -50.89
C GLN A 19 -21.80 24.75 -51.04
N ILE A 20 -23.09 25.08 -51.22
CA ILE A 20 -24.23 24.17 -51.39
C ILE A 20 -24.58 24.10 -52.89
N PHE A 21 -24.94 22.92 -53.41
CA PHE A 21 -25.64 22.79 -54.70
C PHE A 21 -26.73 21.71 -54.69
N THR A 22 -27.76 21.93 -55.49
CA THR A 22 -29.08 21.26 -55.44
C THR A 22 -29.22 20.03 -56.34
N MET A 23 -30.12 19.11 -55.95
CA MET A 23 -30.47 17.89 -56.67
C MET A 23 -31.21 18.14 -58.01
N LYS A 24 -30.96 17.28 -59.00
CA LYS A 24 -31.97 16.78 -59.96
C LYS A 24 -31.48 15.50 -60.67
N ASN A 25 -32.39 14.54 -60.88
CA ASN A 25 -32.21 13.26 -61.60
C ASN A 25 -31.23 12.28 -60.90
N PHE A 26 -31.63 11.39 -59.99
CA PHE A 26 -32.61 10.28 -60.11
C PHE A 26 -32.30 9.27 -61.25
N THR A 27 -32.32 7.97 -60.87
CA THR A 27 -32.36 6.77 -61.75
C THR A 27 -31.04 6.15 -62.28
N LEU A 28 -29.88 6.33 -61.63
CA LEU A 28 -28.71 5.46 -61.92
C LEU A 28 -27.84 5.03 -60.71
N MET A 29 -28.22 5.38 -59.49
CA MET A 29 -27.42 5.13 -58.27
C MET A 29 -28.13 4.20 -57.26
N MET A 30 -29.07 3.38 -57.73
CA MET A 30 -29.82 2.41 -56.92
C MET A 30 -29.51 0.95 -57.29
N PHE A 31 -28.39 0.71 -57.98
CA PHE A 31 -27.88 -0.61 -58.35
C PHE A 31 -26.41 -0.85 -57.93
N ALA A 32 -25.81 0.11 -57.23
CA ALA A 32 -24.45 0.05 -56.69
C ALA A 32 -24.41 0.24 -55.15
N LEU A 33 -25.57 0.21 -54.48
CA LEU A 33 -25.72 0.36 -53.03
C LEU A 33 -26.46 -0.83 -52.40
N LEU A 34 -26.31 -2.02 -53.00
CA LEU A 34 -27.00 -3.26 -52.58
C LEU A 34 -26.08 -4.50 -52.65
N CYS A 35 -24.76 -4.28 -52.72
CA CYS A 35 -23.73 -5.33 -52.75
C CYS A 35 -22.58 -5.10 -51.75
N SER A 36 -22.83 -4.35 -50.67
CA SER A 36 -21.86 -4.13 -49.57
C SER A 36 -22.47 -4.35 -48.18
N LEU A 37 -23.55 -5.14 -48.10
CA LEU A 37 -24.15 -5.65 -46.86
C LEU A 37 -24.52 -7.13 -47.03
N MET A 38 -23.51 -7.92 -47.38
CA MET A 38 -23.41 -9.34 -47.06
C MET A 38 -21.97 -9.61 -46.65
N SER A 39 -21.62 -9.19 -45.43
CA SER A 39 -20.69 -9.99 -44.64
C SER A 39 -21.33 -11.38 -44.54
N PHE A 40 -20.82 -12.32 -45.31
CA PHE A 40 -21.09 -13.72 -45.03
C PHE A 40 -20.54 -13.95 -43.63
N ALA A 41 -21.42 -14.25 -42.66
CA ALA A 41 -20.98 -14.87 -41.43
C ALA A 41 -20.24 -16.14 -41.86
N GLN A 42 -18.92 -16.16 -41.66
CA GLN A 42 -18.10 -17.32 -41.97
C GLN A 42 -18.33 -18.32 -40.84
N GLY A 43 -19.48 -19.00 -40.90
CA GLY A 43 -19.95 -19.84 -39.81
C GLY A 43 -18.94 -20.93 -39.46
N GLY A 44 -18.60 -21.00 -38.17
CA GLY A 44 -17.79 -22.08 -37.62
C GLY A 44 -18.46 -23.44 -37.80
N GLN A 45 -17.63 -24.46 -38.01
CA GLN A 45 -18.03 -25.87 -37.94
C GLN A 45 -17.06 -26.56 -36.99
N THR A 46 -17.59 -27.12 -35.91
CA THR A 46 -16.83 -27.83 -34.88
C THR A 46 -17.32 -29.27 -34.75
N THR A 47 -16.44 -30.19 -34.39
CA THR A 47 -16.79 -31.61 -34.16
C THR A 47 -16.37 -32.00 -32.76
N PHE A 48 -17.35 -32.17 -31.89
CA PHE A 48 -17.17 -32.68 -30.54
C PHE A 48 -17.31 -34.21 -30.51
N THR A 49 -16.42 -34.89 -29.81
CA THR A 49 -16.44 -36.34 -29.57
C THR A 49 -16.19 -36.63 -28.09
N TRP A 50 -16.60 -37.81 -27.61
CA TRP A 50 -16.31 -38.27 -26.24
C TRP A 50 -15.02 -39.08 -26.14
N ALA A 51 -14.06 -38.85 -27.04
CA ALA A 51 -12.77 -39.53 -27.01
C ALA A 51 -11.89 -39.02 -25.85
N ALA A 52 -10.92 -39.84 -25.41
CA ALA A 52 -9.99 -39.47 -24.34
C ALA A 52 -9.22 -38.17 -24.61
N GLU A 53 -8.90 -37.90 -25.89
CA GLU A 53 -8.26 -36.66 -26.36
C GLU A 53 -9.09 -35.38 -26.15
N ASN A 54 -10.39 -35.49 -25.88
CA ASN A 54 -11.29 -34.38 -25.57
C ASN A 54 -11.58 -34.28 -24.05
N GLY A 55 -10.71 -34.84 -23.19
CA GLY A 55 -10.94 -34.95 -21.74
C GLY A 55 -11.96 -36.03 -21.37
N GLY A 56 -11.76 -37.24 -21.91
CA GLY A 56 -12.72 -38.34 -21.81
C GLY A 56 -13.10 -38.73 -20.38
N PHE A 57 -14.36 -39.11 -20.22
CA PHE A 57 -14.95 -39.55 -18.94
C PHE A 57 -14.61 -41.01 -18.62
N ASP A 58 -14.57 -41.38 -17.35
CA ASP A 58 -14.50 -42.78 -16.91
C ASP A 58 -15.79 -43.55 -17.26
N ASP A 59 -15.69 -44.88 -17.49
CA ASP A 59 -16.88 -45.72 -17.73
C ASP A 59 -17.91 -45.57 -16.60
N GLN A 60 -19.15 -45.24 -16.97
CA GLN A 60 -20.29 -44.98 -16.08
C GLN A 60 -20.21 -43.69 -15.24
N ALA A 61 -19.23 -42.82 -15.47
CA ALA A 61 -19.23 -41.45 -14.92
C ALA A 61 -20.50 -40.70 -15.35
N VAL A 62 -21.01 -39.83 -14.46
CA VAL A 62 -22.15 -38.96 -14.76
C VAL A 62 -21.65 -37.79 -15.61
N VAL A 63 -22.40 -37.48 -16.67
CA VAL A 63 -22.12 -36.32 -17.52
C VAL A 63 -23.20 -35.28 -17.23
N ALA A 64 -22.81 -34.14 -16.68
CA ALA A 64 -23.71 -33.04 -16.32
C ALA A 64 -23.57 -31.87 -17.30
N GLU A 65 -22.35 -31.42 -17.58
CA GLU A 65 -22.04 -30.30 -18.45
C GLU A 65 -20.68 -30.47 -19.12
N PHE A 66 -20.50 -29.87 -20.29
CA PHE A 66 -19.26 -29.86 -21.06
C PHE A 66 -19.29 -28.71 -22.08
N ASN A 67 -18.11 -28.13 -22.37
CA ASN A 67 -17.97 -27.10 -23.39
C ASN A 67 -17.84 -27.73 -24.79
N VAL A 68 -18.36 -27.03 -25.79
CA VAL A 68 -18.35 -27.44 -27.21
C VAL A 68 -17.45 -26.51 -28.03
N THR A 69 -17.47 -25.23 -27.66
CA THR A 69 -16.54 -24.16 -28.01
C THR A 69 -16.44 -23.19 -26.83
N ASP A 70 -15.58 -22.19 -26.90
CA ASP A 70 -15.43 -21.14 -25.88
C ASP A 70 -16.75 -20.38 -25.58
N ASP A 71 -17.63 -20.31 -26.59
CA ASP A 71 -18.91 -19.61 -26.58
C ASP A 71 -20.14 -20.54 -26.59
N MET A 72 -19.96 -21.86 -26.40
CA MET A 72 -21.05 -22.83 -26.47
C MET A 72 -20.93 -23.95 -25.44
N THR A 73 -21.93 -24.08 -24.57
CA THR A 73 -22.02 -25.13 -23.55
C THR A 73 -23.07 -26.16 -23.90
N ALA A 74 -22.88 -27.39 -23.40
CA ALA A 74 -23.82 -28.48 -23.55
C ALA A 74 -24.09 -29.15 -22.19
N THR A 75 -25.34 -29.06 -21.74
CA THR A 75 -25.77 -29.52 -20.41
C THR A 75 -26.64 -30.77 -20.56
N ALA A 76 -26.14 -31.90 -20.07
CA ALA A 76 -26.87 -33.17 -20.04
C ALA A 76 -27.55 -33.34 -18.67
N ALA A 77 -28.89 -33.26 -18.63
CA ALA A 77 -29.64 -33.33 -17.38
C ALA A 77 -30.49 -34.61 -17.27
N LYS A 78 -30.73 -35.03 -16.03
CA LYS A 78 -31.66 -36.12 -15.68
C LYS A 78 -33.09 -35.83 -16.17
N GLY A 79 -33.49 -34.56 -16.21
CA GLY A 79 -34.83 -34.13 -16.57
C GLY A 79 -35.89 -34.83 -15.72
N ASN A 80 -36.89 -35.42 -16.39
CA ASN A 80 -37.93 -36.23 -15.74
C ASN A 80 -37.57 -37.74 -15.71
N GLY A 81 -36.32 -38.10 -16.01
CA GLY A 81 -35.82 -39.47 -16.03
C GLY A 81 -35.46 -40.00 -14.64
N SER A 82 -35.37 -41.33 -14.51
CA SER A 82 -34.97 -41.99 -13.25
C SER A 82 -33.45 -42.17 -13.10
N SER A 83 -32.67 -41.97 -14.18
CA SER A 83 -31.23 -42.21 -14.22
C SER A 83 -30.51 -41.03 -14.85
N ASP A 84 -29.41 -40.60 -14.24
CA ASP A 84 -28.60 -39.48 -14.73
C ASP A 84 -27.89 -39.86 -16.05
N PRO A 85 -27.60 -38.91 -16.94
CA PRO A 85 -26.79 -39.15 -18.12
C PRO A 85 -25.42 -39.73 -17.73
N LYS A 86 -24.96 -40.74 -18.48
CA LYS A 86 -23.67 -41.40 -18.17
C LYS A 86 -22.88 -41.68 -19.43
N TYR A 87 -21.57 -41.46 -19.37
CA TYR A 87 -20.64 -41.95 -20.38
C TYR A 87 -20.45 -43.48 -20.25
N TYR A 88 -20.11 -44.12 -21.37
CA TYR A 88 -19.78 -45.54 -21.45
C TYR A 88 -18.65 -45.75 -22.46
N ASP A 89 -17.58 -46.42 -22.03
CA ASP A 89 -16.46 -46.80 -22.91
C ASP A 89 -16.91 -47.80 -23.98
N ASN A 90 -17.84 -48.69 -23.62
CA ASN A 90 -18.46 -49.61 -24.56
C ASN A 90 -19.37 -48.88 -25.55
N GLY A 91 -18.75 -48.42 -26.65
CA GLY A 91 -19.35 -47.60 -27.69
C GLY A 91 -19.06 -46.10 -27.53
N LYS A 92 -18.07 -45.70 -26.72
CA LYS A 92 -17.54 -44.32 -26.56
C LYS A 92 -18.62 -43.24 -26.65
N SER A 93 -19.65 -43.36 -25.82
CA SER A 93 -20.86 -42.53 -26.00
C SER A 93 -21.54 -42.16 -24.68
N VAL A 94 -22.03 -40.93 -24.63
CA VAL A 94 -22.94 -40.49 -23.57
C VAL A 94 -24.33 -41.03 -23.83
N ARG A 95 -24.84 -41.72 -22.82
CA ARG A 95 -26.17 -42.33 -22.81
C ARG A 95 -27.14 -41.44 -22.08
N LEU A 96 -28.10 -40.92 -22.83
CA LEU A 96 -29.29 -40.25 -22.32
C LEU A 96 -30.42 -41.27 -22.20
N TYR A 97 -31.01 -41.38 -21.01
CA TYR A 97 -32.13 -42.29 -20.74
C TYR A 97 -33.48 -41.61 -21.00
N LYS A 98 -34.57 -42.38 -21.02
CA LYS A 98 -35.93 -41.85 -21.08
C LYS A 98 -36.17 -40.77 -20.01
N GLY A 99 -36.59 -39.59 -20.45
CA GLY A 99 -36.86 -38.42 -19.62
C GLY A 99 -35.69 -37.45 -19.47
N ASN A 100 -34.48 -37.85 -19.87
CA ASN A 100 -33.28 -37.01 -19.86
C ASN A 100 -33.31 -35.98 -21.00
N THR A 101 -32.55 -34.91 -20.81
CA THR A 101 -32.34 -33.84 -21.79
C THR A 101 -30.86 -33.60 -22.06
N LEU A 102 -30.57 -33.03 -23.23
CA LEU A 102 -29.32 -32.41 -23.60
C LEU A 102 -29.66 -31.01 -24.13
N THR A 103 -29.32 -29.98 -23.37
CA THR A 103 -29.39 -28.59 -23.82
C THR A 103 -28.07 -28.24 -24.49
N LEU A 104 -28.12 -27.53 -25.61
CA LEU A 104 -26.97 -26.88 -26.25
C LEU A 104 -27.27 -25.37 -26.29
N ALA A 105 -26.44 -24.56 -25.66
CA ALA A 105 -26.59 -23.10 -25.59
C ALA A 105 -25.33 -22.43 -26.15
N GLY A 106 -25.50 -21.51 -27.09
CA GLY A 106 -24.43 -20.78 -27.76
C GLY A 106 -24.91 -20.08 -29.04
N PRO A 107 -24.22 -19.02 -29.50
CA PRO A 107 -24.77 -18.07 -30.46
C PRO A 107 -24.93 -18.65 -31.88
N GLY A 108 -26.14 -18.52 -32.43
CA GLY A 108 -26.43 -18.69 -33.85
C GLY A 108 -26.25 -20.11 -34.38
N ILE A 109 -26.68 -21.14 -33.64
CA ILE A 109 -26.60 -22.54 -34.07
C ILE A 109 -27.56 -22.79 -35.25
N THR A 110 -27.04 -23.35 -36.35
CA THR A 110 -27.78 -23.56 -37.60
C THR A 110 -27.94 -25.03 -38.01
N LYS A 111 -26.99 -25.89 -37.62
CA LYS A 111 -27.00 -27.33 -37.91
C LYS A 111 -26.27 -28.11 -36.82
N ILE A 112 -26.76 -29.31 -36.50
CA ILE A 112 -26.04 -30.29 -35.66
C ILE A 112 -26.16 -31.66 -36.30
N SER A 113 -25.05 -32.34 -36.63
CA SER A 113 -25.04 -33.73 -37.10
C SER A 113 -24.65 -34.66 -35.95
N PHE A 114 -25.51 -35.59 -35.55
CA PHE A 114 -25.23 -36.53 -34.47
C PHE A 114 -24.73 -37.89 -35.01
N THR A 115 -23.66 -38.40 -34.40
CA THR A 115 -23.24 -39.80 -34.56
C THR A 115 -23.77 -40.60 -33.37
N PHE A 116 -24.48 -41.71 -33.62
CA PHE A 116 -25.10 -42.52 -32.57
C PHE A 116 -24.53 -43.94 -32.47
N SER A 117 -24.15 -44.36 -31.27
CA SER A 117 -23.65 -45.72 -31.02
C SER A 117 -24.80 -46.74 -30.91
N GLY A 118 -24.59 -47.94 -31.46
CA GLY A 118 -25.53 -49.08 -31.34
C GLY A 118 -26.95 -48.83 -31.89
N GLY A 119 -27.13 -47.84 -32.78
CA GLY A 119 -28.43 -47.48 -33.36
C GLY A 119 -29.44 -46.90 -32.36
N LYS A 120 -28.98 -46.37 -31.22
CA LYS A 120 -29.85 -45.80 -30.18
C LYS A 120 -29.94 -44.28 -30.34
N LYS A 121 -30.98 -43.83 -31.04
CA LYS A 121 -31.13 -42.43 -31.49
C LYS A 121 -32.48 -41.78 -31.14
N ASN A 122 -33.00 -42.09 -29.96
CA ASN A 122 -34.30 -41.58 -29.52
C ASN A 122 -34.17 -40.14 -28.99
N LEU A 123 -33.92 -39.17 -29.87
CA LEU A 123 -33.94 -37.75 -29.57
C LEU A 123 -35.08 -37.04 -30.30
N GLN A 124 -35.62 -35.99 -29.68
CA GLN A 124 -36.47 -34.98 -30.29
C GLN A 124 -35.99 -33.59 -29.82
N SER A 125 -36.02 -32.58 -30.68
CA SER A 125 -35.68 -31.20 -30.32
C SER A 125 -36.92 -30.38 -29.97
N ASN A 126 -36.79 -29.40 -29.07
CA ASN A 126 -37.83 -28.41 -28.77
C ASN A 126 -38.07 -27.43 -29.92
N VAL A 127 -37.01 -27.06 -30.65
CA VAL A 127 -37.01 -26.15 -31.80
C VAL A 127 -36.34 -26.78 -33.04
N GLY A 128 -36.45 -26.13 -34.20
CA GLY A 128 -35.85 -26.59 -35.46
C GLY A 128 -36.46 -27.91 -35.98
N THR A 129 -35.69 -28.66 -36.75
CA THR A 129 -36.10 -29.97 -37.31
C THR A 129 -34.95 -30.96 -37.24
N LEU A 130 -35.13 -32.03 -36.45
CA LEU A 130 -34.23 -33.18 -36.40
C LEU A 130 -34.73 -34.27 -37.37
N ALA A 131 -33.97 -34.53 -38.45
CA ALA A 131 -34.29 -35.54 -39.46
C ALA A 131 -33.01 -36.22 -39.98
N ASN A 132 -33.04 -37.54 -40.16
CA ASN A 132 -31.87 -38.34 -40.58
C ASN A 132 -30.61 -38.05 -39.75
N ASP A 133 -30.79 -37.92 -38.44
CA ASP A 133 -29.72 -37.74 -37.44
C ASP A 133 -29.01 -36.38 -37.54
N VAL A 134 -29.58 -35.46 -38.34
CA VAL A 134 -29.15 -34.06 -38.47
C VAL A 134 -30.28 -33.13 -38.02
N TRP A 135 -29.98 -32.24 -37.07
CA TRP A 135 -30.81 -31.09 -36.73
C TRP A 135 -30.49 -29.92 -37.65
N THR A 136 -31.51 -29.19 -38.09
CA THR A 136 -31.38 -27.90 -38.79
C THR A 136 -32.35 -26.88 -38.23
N GLY A 137 -31.94 -25.61 -38.20
CA GLY A 137 -32.76 -24.52 -37.67
C GLY A 137 -31.98 -23.21 -37.57
N SER A 138 -32.41 -22.37 -36.63
CA SER A 138 -31.68 -21.19 -36.16
C SER A 138 -32.15 -20.95 -34.72
N ALA A 139 -31.23 -21.07 -33.76
CA ALA A 139 -31.50 -20.90 -32.34
C ALA A 139 -30.19 -20.65 -31.58
N ASP A 140 -30.27 -19.91 -30.47
CA ASP A 140 -29.16 -19.73 -29.53
C ASP A 140 -29.23 -20.74 -28.35
N GLU A 141 -30.37 -21.44 -28.21
CA GLU A 141 -30.56 -22.57 -27.28
C GLU A 141 -31.41 -23.66 -27.95
N ILE A 142 -30.99 -24.92 -27.81
CA ILE A 142 -31.71 -26.10 -28.32
C ILE A 142 -31.75 -27.17 -27.23
N VAL A 143 -32.94 -27.61 -26.84
CA VAL A 143 -33.14 -28.71 -25.90
C VAL A 143 -33.54 -29.97 -26.65
N PHE A 144 -32.65 -30.95 -26.67
CA PHE A 144 -32.95 -32.32 -27.08
C PHE A 144 -33.48 -33.12 -25.89
N SER A 145 -34.53 -33.91 -26.08
CA SER A 145 -35.10 -34.78 -25.04
C SER A 145 -35.24 -36.22 -25.54
N VAL A 146 -35.19 -37.18 -24.61
CA VAL A 146 -35.39 -38.61 -24.89
C VAL A 146 -36.82 -39.01 -24.49
N PRO A 147 -37.79 -39.08 -25.43
CA PRO A 147 -39.17 -39.39 -25.10
C PRO A 147 -39.37 -40.85 -24.66
N ASP A 148 -38.58 -41.78 -25.20
CA ASP A 148 -38.61 -43.19 -24.82
C ASP A 148 -37.27 -43.89 -25.06
N GLY A 149 -37.03 -45.00 -24.36
CA GLY A 149 -35.82 -45.80 -24.52
C GLY A 149 -34.53 -45.09 -24.08
N GLN A 150 -33.60 -44.89 -25.02
CA GLN A 150 -32.32 -44.23 -24.79
C GLN A 150 -31.76 -43.61 -26.09
N ALA A 151 -30.99 -42.53 -25.97
CA ALA A 151 -30.07 -42.08 -27.01
C ALA A 151 -28.62 -42.35 -26.57
N ARG A 152 -27.72 -42.64 -27.52
CA ARG A 152 -26.28 -42.82 -27.26
C ARG A 152 -25.48 -42.01 -28.25
N ILE A 153 -25.04 -40.83 -27.84
CA ILE A 153 -24.33 -39.88 -28.71
C ILE A 153 -22.84 -40.21 -28.62
N GLU A 154 -22.20 -40.48 -29.76
CA GLU A 154 -20.76 -40.76 -29.90
C GLU A 154 -19.97 -39.51 -30.33
N ALA A 155 -20.60 -38.67 -31.16
CA ALA A 155 -20.08 -37.37 -31.57
C ALA A 155 -21.23 -36.44 -31.98
N MET A 156 -20.95 -35.14 -32.00
CA MET A 156 -21.82 -34.12 -32.60
C MET A 156 -20.99 -33.09 -33.37
N GLU A 157 -21.35 -32.85 -34.62
CA GLU A 157 -20.77 -31.81 -35.46
C GLU A 157 -21.74 -30.61 -35.48
N VAL A 158 -21.33 -29.47 -34.92
CA VAL A 158 -22.16 -28.27 -34.81
C VAL A 158 -21.69 -27.24 -35.84
N THR A 159 -22.64 -26.64 -36.56
CA THR A 159 -22.42 -25.47 -37.44
C THR A 159 -23.17 -24.27 -36.87
N TYR A 160 -22.47 -23.17 -36.64
CA TYR A 160 -22.96 -21.99 -35.95
C TYR A 160 -22.41 -20.71 -36.60
N ALA A 161 -22.94 -19.53 -36.26
CA ALA A 161 -22.60 -18.28 -36.92
C ALA A 161 -21.37 -17.54 -36.36
N GLY A 162 -20.81 -18.02 -35.25
CA GLY A 162 -19.67 -17.46 -34.51
C GLY A 162 -18.29 -17.98 -34.94
N THR A 163 -17.28 -17.65 -34.14
CA THR A 163 -15.84 -17.83 -34.44
C THR A 163 -15.05 -18.63 -33.39
N GLY A 164 -15.72 -19.34 -32.48
CA GLY A 164 -15.08 -20.07 -31.37
C GLY A 164 -14.15 -21.22 -31.80
N ASN A 165 -13.20 -21.57 -30.94
CA ASN A 165 -12.29 -22.70 -31.14
C ASN A 165 -12.77 -23.95 -30.38
N LEU A 166 -12.11 -25.09 -30.63
CA LEU A 166 -12.30 -26.32 -29.87
C LEU A 166 -11.49 -26.28 -28.58
N VAL A 167 -12.14 -26.50 -27.44
CA VAL A 167 -11.48 -26.68 -26.12
C VAL A 167 -11.31 -28.16 -25.83
N ASN A 168 -10.09 -28.61 -25.54
CA ASN A 168 -9.81 -29.97 -25.07
C ASN A 168 -9.77 -30.03 -23.55
N ASN A 169 -10.61 -30.87 -22.96
CA ASN A 169 -10.95 -30.79 -21.53
C ASN A 169 -9.99 -31.56 -20.59
N SER A 170 -8.66 -31.49 -20.83
CA SER A 170 -7.67 -32.24 -20.03
C SER A 170 -6.39 -31.49 -19.63
N GLU A 171 -6.27 -30.21 -19.94
CA GLU A 171 -5.36 -29.27 -19.28
C GLU A 171 -6.15 -27.97 -19.16
N ARG A 172 -6.44 -27.51 -17.93
CA ARG A 172 -7.20 -26.28 -17.70
C ARG A 172 -6.26 -25.09 -17.90
N VAL A 173 -5.95 -24.82 -19.17
CA VAL A 173 -5.28 -23.58 -19.56
C VAL A 173 -6.24 -22.44 -19.22
N VAL A 174 -5.98 -21.77 -18.10
CA VAL A 174 -6.38 -20.38 -17.95
C VAL A 174 -5.59 -19.64 -19.01
N GLU A 175 -6.22 -19.32 -20.14
CA GLU A 175 -5.52 -18.56 -21.17
C GLU A 175 -5.18 -17.18 -20.59
N ASP A 176 -3.93 -16.74 -20.78
CA ASP A 176 -3.40 -15.43 -20.38
C ASP A 176 -4.04 -14.30 -21.22
N VAL A 177 -5.36 -14.13 -21.05
CA VAL A 177 -6.23 -13.20 -21.76
C VAL A 177 -6.66 -12.12 -20.79
N VAL A 178 -6.04 -10.95 -20.94
CA VAL A 178 -6.44 -9.75 -20.20
C VAL A 178 -7.89 -9.38 -20.55
N VAL A 179 -8.68 -8.98 -19.55
CA VAL A 179 -10.05 -8.53 -19.78
C VAL A 179 -10.03 -7.28 -20.66
N THR A 180 -10.80 -7.32 -21.75
CA THR A 180 -11.02 -6.16 -22.62
C THR A 180 -12.39 -5.55 -22.35
N VAL A 181 -12.46 -4.22 -22.35
CA VAL A 181 -13.70 -3.46 -22.13
C VAL A 181 -14.37 -3.09 -23.45
N PRO A 182 -15.71 -2.95 -23.50
CA PRO A 182 -16.44 -2.48 -24.67
C PRO A 182 -15.97 -1.09 -25.15
N GLU A 183 -15.98 -0.86 -26.46
CA GLU A 183 -15.62 0.44 -27.03
C GLU A 183 -16.61 1.53 -26.56
N GLY A 184 -16.11 2.51 -25.81
CA GLY A 184 -16.92 3.59 -25.27
C GLY A 184 -17.62 3.27 -23.94
N LEU A 185 -17.24 2.19 -23.25
CA LEU A 185 -17.67 1.91 -21.86
C LEU A 185 -17.55 3.19 -21.01
N GLN A 186 -18.66 3.57 -20.37
CA GLN A 186 -18.64 4.68 -19.42
C GLN A 186 -18.19 4.15 -18.06
N THR A 187 -17.22 4.82 -17.45
CA THR A 187 -16.66 4.44 -16.15
C THR A 187 -16.85 5.57 -15.16
N GLU A 188 -17.09 5.20 -13.92
CA GLU A 188 -17.16 6.11 -12.77
C GLU A 188 -15.94 5.87 -11.87
N THR A 189 -15.47 6.91 -11.17
CA THR A 189 -14.48 6.72 -10.11
C THR A 189 -15.14 6.05 -8.92
N TRP A 190 -14.44 5.06 -8.39
CA TRP A 190 -14.74 4.38 -7.14
C TRP A 190 -13.46 4.36 -6.29
N THR A 191 -13.58 4.10 -5.00
CA THR A 191 -12.49 3.95 -4.05
C THR A 191 -12.43 2.49 -3.62
N LEU A 192 -11.23 1.92 -3.57
CA LEU A 192 -10.90 0.71 -2.85
C LEU A 192 -10.41 1.09 -1.45
N GLU A 193 -11.11 0.63 -0.42
CA GLU A 193 -10.82 0.86 0.99
C GLU A 193 -10.61 -0.49 1.70
N GLY A 194 -9.60 -0.60 2.57
CA GLY A 194 -9.29 -1.82 3.33
C GLY A 194 -7.79 -1.97 3.59
N TYR A 195 -7.32 -3.21 3.75
CA TYR A 195 -5.89 -3.52 3.93
C TYR A 195 -5.40 -4.47 2.84
N PHE A 196 -4.17 -4.27 2.38
CA PHE A 196 -3.43 -5.19 1.51
C PHE A 196 -2.28 -5.82 2.30
N SER A 197 -2.31 -7.14 2.46
CA SER A 197 -1.23 -7.94 3.04
C SER A 197 -0.25 -8.37 1.95
N GLU A 198 1.06 -8.23 2.18
CA GLU A 198 2.10 -8.93 1.42
C GLU A 198 3.18 -9.52 2.34
N TYR A 199 3.86 -10.59 1.88
CA TYR A 199 4.93 -11.24 2.64
C TYR A 199 6.32 -10.69 2.26
N GLN A 200 7.00 -10.05 3.21
CA GLN A 200 8.38 -9.63 3.07
C GLN A 200 9.30 -10.51 3.94
N GLY A 201 9.83 -11.57 3.32
CA GLY A 201 10.72 -12.53 3.99
C GLY A 201 9.95 -13.51 4.87
N TYR A 202 9.90 -13.23 6.19
CA TYR A 202 9.12 -14.01 7.17
C TYR A 202 7.98 -13.21 7.81
N ASP A 203 7.95 -11.90 7.58
CA ASP A 203 6.98 -10.99 8.19
C ASP A 203 5.86 -10.68 7.18
N GLU A 204 4.62 -10.58 7.66
CA GLU A 204 3.47 -10.10 6.89
C GLU A 204 3.31 -8.61 7.15
N ILE A 205 3.34 -7.81 6.08
CA ILE A 205 3.11 -6.37 6.16
C ILE A 205 1.70 -6.09 5.66
N GLN A 206 0.88 -5.46 6.51
CA GLN A 206 -0.46 -5.00 6.15
C GLN A 206 -0.39 -3.50 5.89
N THR A 207 -0.70 -3.09 4.66
CA THR A 207 -0.71 -1.68 4.25
C THR A 207 -2.16 -1.23 4.10
N PRO A 208 -2.61 -0.15 4.76
CA PRO A 208 -3.92 0.43 4.49
C PRO A 208 -3.98 0.90 3.02
N VAL A 209 -5.10 0.65 2.36
CA VAL A 209 -5.31 1.04 0.97
C VAL A 209 -6.52 1.96 0.85
N ASN A 210 -6.30 3.12 0.24
CA ASN A 210 -7.34 4.07 -0.17
C ASN A 210 -7.04 4.52 -1.60
N ARG A 211 -7.52 3.75 -2.58
CA ARG A 211 -7.07 3.82 -3.99
C ARG A 211 -8.22 4.02 -4.97
N ALA A 212 -8.04 4.88 -5.96
CA ALA A 212 -9.01 5.07 -7.02
C ALA A 212 -9.09 3.83 -7.95
N LEU A 213 -10.31 3.38 -8.19
CA LEU A 213 -10.72 2.36 -9.15
C LEU A 213 -11.53 3.02 -10.28
N LYS A 214 -11.58 2.35 -11.43
CA LYS A 214 -12.57 2.67 -12.48
C LYS A 214 -13.59 1.53 -12.55
N VAL A 215 -14.87 1.82 -12.32
CA VAL A 215 -15.96 0.84 -12.44
C VAL A 215 -16.89 1.24 -13.57
N GLY A 216 -17.19 0.31 -14.47
CA GLY A 216 -18.11 0.52 -15.59
C GLY A 216 -19.11 -0.62 -15.73
N PHE A 217 -20.34 -0.30 -16.12
CA PHE A 217 -21.42 -1.27 -16.33
C PHE A 217 -21.85 -1.27 -17.80
N ASP A 218 -21.87 -2.44 -18.45
CA ASP A 218 -22.47 -2.66 -19.76
C ASP A 218 -23.54 -3.76 -19.69
N GLY A 219 -24.81 -3.34 -19.60
CA GLY A 219 -25.93 -4.25 -19.36
C GLY A 219 -25.82 -4.93 -17.98
N LYS A 220 -25.37 -6.19 -17.96
CA LYS A 220 -25.08 -6.95 -16.72
C LYS A 220 -23.59 -7.13 -16.48
N ASP A 221 -22.74 -6.84 -17.45
CA ASP A 221 -21.30 -6.98 -17.31
C ASP A 221 -20.78 -5.81 -16.46
N VAL A 222 -20.07 -6.12 -15.40
CA VAL A 222 -19.43 -5.14 -14.51
C VAL A 222 -17.92 -5.25 -14.72
N TYR A 223 -17.27 -4.13 -15.00
CA TYR A 223 -15.85 -4.05 -15.26
C TYR A 223 -15.18 -3.21 -14.16
N VAL A 224 -14.10 -3.71 -13.58
CA VAL A 224 -13.34 -3.02 -12.53
C VAL A 224 -11.86 -2.93 -12.94
N GLN A 225 -11.30 -1.72 -12.94
CA GLN A 225 -9.87 -1.44 -13.10
C GLN A 225 -9.28 -0.88 -11.80
N GLY A 226 -8.00 -1.12 -11.55
CA GLY A 226 -7.28 -0.60 -10.37
C GLY A 226 -7.20 -1.55 -9.18
N LEU A 227 -7.90 -2.69 -9.24
CA LEU A 227 -8.01 -3.65 -8.14
C LEU A 227 -6.71 -4.43 -7.90
N SER A 228 -5.90 -4.66 -8.94
CA SER A 228 -4.55 -5.19 -8.73
C SER A 228 -3.65 -4.12 -8.14
N TYR A 229 -2.96 -4.48 -7.05
CA TYR A 229 -1.95 -3.66 -6.40
C TYR A 229 -0.78 -3.37 -7.33
N TYR A 230 -0.18 -4.40 -7.95
CA TYR A 230 0.99 -4.27 -8.82
C TYR A 230 0.67 -3.97 -10.30
N LEU A 231 -0.53 -4.31 -10.80
CA LEU A 231 -0.98 -4.03 -12.17
C LEU A 231 -2.27 -3.17 -12.18
N PRO A 232 -2.24 -1.91 -11.71
CA PRO A 232 -3.44 -1.07 -11.57
C PRO A 232 -4.19 -0.78 -12.89
N GLU A 233 -3.55 -0.91 -14.04
CA GLU A 233 -4.23 -0.77 -15.34
C GLU A 233 -4.94 -2.04 -15.81
N ALA A 234 -4.81 -3.16 -15.10
CA ALA A 234 -5.51 -4.39 -15.40
C ALA A 234 -7.01 -4.29 -15.08
N TRP A 235 -7.82 -4.97 -15.89
CA TRP A 235 -9.26 -5.07 -15.73
C TRP A 235 -9.65 -6.47 -15.25
N ILE A 236 -10.71 -6.54 -14.44
CA ILE A 236 -11.49 -7.76 -14.22
C ILE A 236 -12.94 -7.54 -14.63
N LYS A 237 -13.65 -8.65 -14.88
CA LYS A 237 -15.08 -8.67 -15.21
C LYS A 237 -15.86 -9.49 -14.18
N GLY A 238 -17.00 -8.95 -13.77
CA GLY A 238 -18.05 -9.63 -13.01
C GLY A 238 -19.39 -9.57 -13.74
N LEU A 239 -20.38 -10.26 -13.19
CA LEU A 239 -21.75 -10.34 -13.70
C LEU A 239 -22.75 -9.92 -12.63
N LEU A 240 -23.54 -8.88 -12.91
CA LEU A 240 -24.61 -8.38 -12.06
C LEU A 240 -25.81 -9.34 -12.07
N SER A 241 -26.33 -9.64 -10.87
CA SER A 241 -27.50 -10.48 -10.65
C SER A 241 -28.80 -9.88 -11.24
N GLU A 242 -29.80 -10.74 -11.51
CA GLU A 242 -31.12 -10.30 -12.02
C GLU A 242 -31.86 -9.33 -11.08
N ASP A 243 -31.61 -9.41 -9.77
CA ASP A 243 -32.19 -8.50 -8.78
C ASP A 243 -31.36 -7.23 -8.54
N GLY A 244 -30.19 -7.12 -9.18
CA GLY A 244 -29.31 -5.95 -9.11
C GLY A 244 -28.62 -5.75 -7.76
N LYS A 245 -28.46 -6.81 -6.96
CA LYS A 245 -27.95 -6.76 -5.57
C LYS A 245 -26.62 -7.46 -5.34
N GLN A 246 -26.11 -8.16 -6.34
CA GLN A 246 -24.98 -9.06 -6.19
C GLN A 246 -24.17 -9.06 -7.49
N ILE A 247 -22.84 -9.09 -7.38
CA ILE A 247 -21.94 -9.18 -8.54
C ILE A 247 -21.08 -10.42 -8.38
N THR A 248 -21.20 -11.36 -9.31
CA THR A 248 -20.39 -12.58 -9.32
C THR A 248 -19.14 -12.38 -10.17
N PHE A 249 -17.96 -12.54 -9.58
CA PHE A 249 -16.67 -12.49 -10.26
C PHE A 249 -16.11 -13.90 -10.44
N ASN A 250 -15.60 -14.21 -11.63
CA ASN A 250 -14.92 -15.49 -11.91
C ASN A 250 -13.48 -15.48 -11.39
N SER A 251 -12.96 -16.66 -11.06
CA SER A 251 -11.65 -16.89 -10.45
C SER A 251 -10.98 -18.16 -11.03
N PRO A 252 -9.74 -18.09 -11.56
CA PRO A 252 -8.93 -16.88 -11.76
C PRO A 252 -9.40 -15.99 -12.93
N GLN A 253 -8.92 -14.74 -12.95
CA GLN A 253 -8.86 -13.89 -14.15
C GLN A 253 -7.45 -13.34 -14.33
N TYR A 254 -6.94 -13.29 -15.57
CA TYR A 254 -5.58 -12.82 -15.84
C TYR A 254 -5.49 -11.29 -15.82
N TYR A 255 -4.68 -10.74 -14.91
CA TYR A 255 -4.40 -9.31 -14.85
C TYR A 255 -3.41 -8.88 -15.95
N GLY A 256 -2.41 -9.72 -16.24
CA GLY A 256 -1.32 -9.39 -17.15
C GLY A 256 -0.01 -10.01 -16.70
N SER A 257 1.10 -9.57 -17.31
CA SER A 257 2.45 -9.93 -16.87
C SER A 257 3.39 -8.74 -16.83
N GLU A 258 4.28 -8.77 -15.84
CA GLU A 258 5.38 -7.81 -15.68
C GLU A 258 6.73 -8.46 -16.02
N ALA A 259 7.56 -7.74 -16.76
CA ALA A 259 8.85 -8.22 -17.23
C ALA A 259 10.00 -7.59 -16.44
N TYR A 260 10.67 -8.41 -15.63
CA TYR A 260 11.89 -8.06 -14.93
C TYR A 260 13.12 -8.44 -15.76
N ALA A 261 14.30 -7.94 -15.39
CA ALA A 261 15.54 -8.16 -16.14
C ALA A 261 15.91 -9.65 -16.35
N ASN A 262 15.42 -10.56 -15.49
CA ASN A 262 15.78 -11.97 -15.49
C ASN A 262 14.59 -12.95 -15.52
N TYR A 263 13.34 -12.48 -15.44
CA TYR A 263 12.12 -13.31 -15.45
C TYR A 263 10.88 -12.46 -15.78
N SER A 264 9.78 -13.10 -16.15
CA SER A 264 8.46 -12.48 -16.24
C SER A 264 7.53 -13.08 -15.17
N ARG A 265 6.74 -12.24 -14.50
CA ARG A 265 5.66 -12.68 -13.60
C ARG A 265 4.33 -12.51 -14.32
N SER A 266 3.60 -13.60 -14.55
CA SER A 266 2.16 -13.54 -14.81
C SER A 266 1.43 -13.27 -13.49
N MET A 267 0.28 -12.60 -13.55
CA MET A 267 -0.52 -12.28 -12.37
C MET A 267 -2.00 -12.54 -12.62
N TYR A 268 -2.68 -13.06 -11.59
CA TYR A 268 -4.08 -13.40 -11.64
C TYR A 268 -4.83 -12.80 -10.45
N PHE A 269 -6.05 -12.32 -10.72
CA PHE A 269 -7.11 -12.14 -9.73
C PHE A 269 -7.59 -13.52 -9.31
N LEU A 270 -7.44 -13.84 -8.04
CA LEU A 270 -8.04 -15.00 -7.39
C LEU A 270 -8.96 -14.54 -6.27
N ILE A 271 -9.96 -15.35 -5.97
CA ILE A 271 -10.81 -15.19 -4.78
C ILE A 271 -10.62 -16.44 -3.94
N ASP A 272 -10.32 -16.28 -2.66
CA ASP A 272 -10.25 -17.38 -1.70
C ASP A 272 -11.19 -17.18 -0.52
N ILE A 273 -11.50 -18.27 0.20
CA ILE A 273 -12.39 -18.27 1.36
C ILE A 273 -11.66 -18.90 2.54
N TYR A 274 -11.56 -18.19 3.67
CA TYR A 274 -10.97 -18.74 4.88
C TYR A 274 -11.85 -19.85 5.47
N ASN A 275 -11.55 -21.10 5.12
CA ASN A 275 -12.25 -22.27 5.63
C ASN A 275 -11.26 -23.43 5.82
N GLU A 276 -11.11 -23.91 7.05
CA GLU A 276 -10.25 -25.05 7.42
C GLU A 276 -10.60 -26.36 6.67
N GLU A 277 -11.73 -26.42 5.97
CA GLU A 277 -12.18 -27.57 5.16
C GLU A 277 -11.99 -27.41 3.63
N MET A 278 -11.44 -26.30 3.10
CA MET A 278 -11.24 -26.11 1.65
C MET A 278 -9.76 -25.94 1.26
N ASP A 279 -9.22 -26.93 0.55
CA ASP A 279 -7.84 -26.93 0.00
C ASP A 279 -7.70 -26.17 -1.35
N GLU A 280 -8.79 -25.64 -1.93
CA GLU A 280 -8.80 -25.02 -3.27
C GLU A 280 -9.69 -23.76 -3.34
N CYS A 281 -9.18 -22.71 -3.98
CA CYS A 281 -9.93 -21.46 -4.19
C CYS A 281 -11.17 -21.66 -5.09
N PRO A 282 -12.31 -20.99 -4.83
CA PRO A 282 -13.54 -21.11 -5.64
C PRO A 282 -13.40 -20.67 -7.11
N GLU A 283 -14.26 -21.25 -7.95
CA GLU A 283 -14.39 -20.91 -9.39
C GLU A 283 -14.90 -19.49 -9.66
N SER A 284 -15.71 -19.00 -8.73
CA SER A 284 -16.31 -17.67 -8.73
C SER A 284 -16.81 -17.39 -7.32
N TYR A 285 -16.94 -16.11 -7.00
CA TYR A 285 -17.60 -15.69 -5.76
C TYR A 285 -18.46 -14.47 -6.02
N THR A 286 -19.42 -14.24 -5.13
CA THR A 286 -20.39 -13.17 -5.27
C THR A 286 -20.21 -12.14 -4.16
N PHE A 287 -20.06 -10.88 -4.53
CA PHE A 287 -20.00 -9.75 -3.62
C PHE A 287 -21.37 -9.06 -3.55
N ASP A 288 -21.72 -8.54 -2.38
CA ASP A 288 -22.95 -7.76 -2.22
C ASP A 288 -22.78 -6.39 -2.89
N TYR A 289 -23.83 -5.91 -3.55
CA TYR A 289 -23.84 -4.64 -4.27
C TYR A 289 -25.09 -3.83 -3.89
N ASP A 290 -24.86 -2.62 -3.36
CA ASP A 290 -25.91 -1.64 -3.09
C ASP A 290 -25.79 -0.47 -4.09
N ALA A 291 -26.75 -0.39 -5.01
CA ALA A 291 -26.82 0.64 -6.02
C ALA A 291 -27.28 2.02 -5.50
N GLU A 292 -27.92 2.09 -4.33
CA GLU A 292 -28.34 3.36 -3.70
C GLU A 292 -27.22 3.96 -2.85
N ALA A 293 -26.51 3.12 -2.08
CA ALA A 293 -25.30 3.52 -1.36
C ALA A 293 -24.08 3.68 -2.29
N GLY A 294 -24.07 2.98 -3.43
CA GLY A 294 -22.93 2.94 -4.34
C GLY A 294 -21.77 2.14 -3.76
N THR A 295 -22.03 0.96 -3.19
CA THR A 295 -21.01 0.12 -2.54
C THR A 295 -21.01 -1.31 -3.08
N ILE A 296 -19.83 -1.89 -3.21
CA ILE A 296 -19.62 -3.34 -3.42
C ILE A 296 -18.84 -3.85 -2.20
N THR A 297 -19.43 -4.78 -1.46
CA THR A 297 -18.88 -5.29 -0.20
C THR A 297 -18.42 -6.74 -0.36
N VAL A 298 -17.15 -6.99 -0.05
CA VAL A 298 -16.60 -8.36 0.01
C VAL A 298 -16.99 -8.99 1.36
N PRO A 299 -17.58 -10.20 1.38
CA PRO A 299 -17.95 -10.87 2.63
C PRO A 299 -16.75 -11.19 3.54
N GLN A 300 -16.99 -11.27 4.86
CA GLN A 300 -15.93 -11.26 5.87
C GLN A 300 -14.88 -12.39 5.74
N ASP A 301 -15.28 -13.57 5.29
CA ASP A 301 -14.38 -14.73 5.19
C ASP A 301 -13.69 -14.82 3.82
N VAL A 302 -13.69 -13.75 3.01
CA VAL A 302 -13.27 -13.75 1.61
C VAL A 302 -12.06 -12.84 1.38
N TYR A 303 -11.02 -13.39 0.74
CA TYR A 303 -9.83 -12.65 0.34
C TYR A 303 -9.79 -12.48 -1.18
N ILE A 304 -9.40 -11.29 -1.63
CA ILE A 304 -9.05 -11.03 -3.04
C ILE A 304 -7.53 -11.12 -3.15
N MET A 305 -7.03 -12.09 -3.91
CA MET A 305 -5.61 -12.43 -3.95
C MET A 305 -4.96 -12.05 -5.28
N GLU A 306 -3.68 -11.71 -5.21
CA GLU A 306 -2.77 -11.57 -6.35
C GLU A 306 -1.71 -12.67 -6.32
N ASN A 307 -1.78 -13.57 -7.29
CA ASN A 307 -0.92 -14.77 -7.35
C ASN A 307 -0.14 -14.82 -8.68
N ALA A 308 1.06 -15.40 -8.63
CA ALA A 308 1.93 -15.66 -9.78
C ALA A 308 1.40 -16.73 -10.74
N GLN A 309 0.51 -17.60 -10.26
CA GLN A 309 0.09 -18.82 -10.91
C GLN A 309 -1.45 -18.88 -11.08
N PRO A 310 -1.94 -19.52 -12.15
CA PRO A 310 -3.38 -19.79 -12.32
C PRO A 310 -3.87 -20.95 -11.46
N GLU A 311 -2.94 -21.67 -10.81
CA GLU A 311 -3.23 -22.76 -9.88
C GLU A 311 -3.84 -22.17 -8.61
N ARG A 312 -5.01 -22.71 -8.21
CA ARG A 312 -5.90 -22.17 -7.15
C ARG A 312 -5.41 -22.50 -5.73
N ASN A 313 -4.15 -22.18 -5.45
CA ASN A 313 -3.48 -22.45 -4.19
C ASN A 313 -3.27 -21.13 -3.41
N TYR A 314 -3.79 -21.07 -2.18
CA TYR A 314 -3.61 -19.94 -1.27
C TYR A 314 -2.13 -19.68 -0.93
N ASN A 315 -1.33 -20.75 -0.81
CA ASN A 315 0.01 -20.68 -0.21
C ASN A 315 1.07 -19.95 -1.05
N ASP A 316 0.77 -19.56 -2.29
CA ASP A 316 1.71 -18.95 -3.25
C ASP A 316 1.29 -17.50 -3.67
N ALA A 317 0.45 -16.84 -2.86
CA ALA A 317 0.09 -15.43 -3.05
C ALA A 317 1.30 -14.50 -2.94
N TYR A 318 1.33 -13.43 -3.76
CA TYR A 318 2.22 -12.28 -3.50
C TYR A 318 1.61 -11.34 -2.46
N GLY A 319 0.31 -11.10 -2.58
CA GLY A 319 -0.45 -10.35 -1.59
C GLY A 319 -1.94 -10.56 -1.75
N TYR A 320 -2.71 -10.06 -0.78
CA TYR A 320 -4.15 -10.23 -0.73
C TYR A 320 -4.83 -9.09 0.03
N TYR A 321 -6.05 -8.74 -0.38
CA TYR A 321 -6.88 -7.78 0.33
C TYR A 321 -7.72 -8.47 1.40
N ILE A 322 -7.74 -7.90 2.60
CA ILE A 322 -8.58 -8.34 3.72
C ILE A 322 -9.86 -7.50 3.72
N GLN A 323 -10.99 -8.17 3.47
CA GLN A 323 -12.35 -7.60 3.54
C GLN A 323 -12.52 -6.22 2.85
N PRO A 324 -11.98 -5.98 1.65
CA PRO A 324 -12.02 -4.64 1.06
C PRO A 324 -13.46 -4.22 0.73
N VAL A 325 -13.72 -2.93 0.90
CA VAL A 325 -14.97 -2.29 0.50
C VAL A 325 -14.68 -1.39 -0.68
N LEU A 326 -15.47 -1.53 -1.74
CA LEU A 326 -15.42 -0.62 -2.88
C LEU A 326 -16.59 0.35 -2.76
N HIS A 327 -16.34 1.65 -2.74
CA HIS A 327 -17.39 2.66 -2.64
C HIS A 327 -17.30 3.70 -3.77
N LYS A 328 -18.43 4.22 -4.23
CA LYS A 328 -18.50 5.16 -5.35
C LYS A 328 -18.08 6.57 -4.91
N GLY A 329 -17.02 7.10 -5.50
CA GLY A 329 -16.42 8.36 -5.11
C GLY A 329 -14.98 8.49 -5.59
N GLU A 330 -14.36 9.62 -5.25
CA GLU A 330 -12.90 9.74 -5.23
C GLU A 330 -12.39 9.27 -3.86
N PRO A 331 -11.16 8.76 -3.75
CA PRO A 331 -10.49 8.49 -2.47
C PRO A 331 -10.61 9.64 -1.48
N THR A 332 -10.92 9.34 -0.23
CA THR A 332 -10.81 10.30 0.87
C THR A 332 -9.33 10.55 1.14
N VAL A 333 -8.81 11.67 0.65
CA VAL A 333 -7.49 12.15 1.06
C VAL A 333 -7.66 12.81 2.43
N GLU A 334 -6.99 12.27 3.44
CA GLU A 334 -6.92 12.94 4.74
C GLU A 334 -6.05 14.19 4.60
N GLU A 335 -6.66 15.35 4.78
CA GLU A 335 -5.99 16.64 4.61
C GLU A 335 -5.13 16.94 5.84
N VAL A 336 -3.81 16.79 5.70
CA VAL A 336 -2.86 17.37 6.66
C VAL A 336 -3.07 18.88 6.74
N VAL A 337 -2.94 19.44 7.95
CA VAL A 337 -3.01 20.90 8.12
C VAL A 337 -1.82 21.55 7.41
N GLU A 338 -2.07 22.59 6.63
CA GLU A 338 -1.03 23.46 6.10
C GLU A 338 -1.01 24.81 6.83
N LEU A 339 0.20 25.37 7.01
CA LEU A 339 0.36 26.75 7.47
C LEU A 339 -0.05 27.72 6.34
N PRO A 340 -0.99 28.67 6.57
CA PRO A 340 -1.44 29.61 5.54
C PRO A 340 -0.32 30.38 4.85
N GLU A 341 -0.42 30.57 3.53
CA GLU A 341 0.61 31.23 2.73
C GLU A 341 0.96 32.63 3.28
N GLY A 342 2.25 32.82 3.60
CA GLY A 342 2.76 34.08 4.13
C GLY A 342 2.59 34.29 5.64
N LEU A 343 1.93 33.36 6.35
CA LEU A 343 1.98 33.31 7.81
C LEU A 343 3.35 32.78 8.27
N THR A 344 3.88 33.33 9.36
CA THR A 344 5.17 32.92 9.95
C THR A 344 4.94 32.36 11.34
N ALA A 345 5.56 31.22 11.65
CA ALA A 345 5.59 30.67 13.00
C ALA A 345 6.76 31.25 13.83
N ASP A 346 6.51 31.40 15.13
CA ASP A 346 7.55 31.60 16.14
C ASP A 346 8.06 30.23 16.63
N GLU A 347 9.34 30.14 16.97
CA GLU A 347 9.97 28.93 17.52
C GLU A 347 9.78 28.86 19.04
N TYR A 348 9.51 27.66 19.56
CA TYR A 348 9.29 27.36 20.98
C TYR A 348 10.13 26.18 21.43
N HIS A 349 10.72 26.31 22.61
CA HIS A 349 11.32 25.19 23.33
C HIS A 349 10.24 24.44 24.11
N MET A 350 10.03 23.17 23.78
CA MET A 350 9.13 22.26 24.50
C MET A 350 9.89 21.60 25.65
N GLN A 351 9.26 21.60 26.83
CA GLN A 351 9.63 20.73 27.95
C GLN A 351 8.38 19.96 28.37
N ALA A 352 8.50 18.64 28.49
CA ALA A 352 7.42 17.74 28.89
C ALA A 352 7.98 16.57 29.70
N VAL A 353 7.08 15.74 30.22
CA VAL A 353 7.39 14.42 30.75
C VAL A 353 6.74 13.39 29.84
N ASP A 354 7.53 12.48 29.30
CA ASP A 354 7.04 11.28 28.64
C ASP A 354 6.20 10.46 29.64
N GLY A 355 4.94 10.19 29.31
CA GLY A 355 3.97 9.55 30.20
C GLY A 355 4.13 8.03 30.33
N TYR A 356 4.81 7.38 29.38
CA TYR A 356 5.07 5.94 29.40
C TYR A 356 6.31 5.59 30.23
N PHE A 357 7.41 6.32 30.01
CA PHE A 357 8.69 6.10 30.66
C PHE A 357 8.89 6.98 31.91
N ASN A 358 8.07 8.03 32.10
CA ASN A 358 8.21 9.04 33.15
C ASN A 358 9.61 9.69 33.11
N THR A 359 10.08 10.00 31.91
CA THR A 359 11.36 10.67 31.61
C THR A 359 11.12 12.09 31.13
N GLU A 360 12.14 12.95 31.26
CA GLU A 360 12.09 14.31 30.68
C GLU A 360 12.14 14.20 29.16
N HIS A 361 11.21 14.87 28.47
CA HIS A 361 11.19 15.03 27.02
C HIS A 361 11.40 16.51 26.68
N VAL A 362 12.19 16.76 25.65
CA VAL A 362 12.55 18.10 25.18
C VAL A 362 12.47 18.09 23.65
N GLY A 363 11.90 19.15 23.07
CA GLY A 363 11.74 19.27 21.62
C GLY A 363 11.60 20.71 21.15
N THR A 364 11.45 20.89 19.84
CA THR A 364 11.19 22.19 19.19
C THR A 364 9.78 22.18 18.62
N VAL A 365 8.97 23.18 19.00
CA VAL A 365 7.62 23.38 18.47
C VAL A 365 7.55 24.72 17.74
N TYR A 366 6.91 24.77 16.58
CA TYR A 366 6.67 26.02 15.85
C TYR A 366 5.21 26.44 16.03
N VAL A 367 4.96 27.67 16.49
CA VAL A 367 3.59 28.17 16.75
C VAL A 367 3.32 29.44 15.96
N ALA A 368 2.27 29.45 15.14
CA ALA A 368 1.75 30.64 14.50
C ALA A 368 0.35 30.98 15.04
N ILE A 369 0.07 32.27 15.25
CA ILE A 369 -1.23 32.75 15.74
C ILE A 369 -1.76 33.80 14.76
N ASP A 370 -2.90 33.53 14.11
CA ASP A 370 -3.62 34.48 13.26
C ASP A 370 -5.02 34.76 13.83
N GLY A 371 -5.13 35.87 14.57
CA GLY A 371 -6.37 36.29 15.20
C GLY A 371 -6.86 35.31 16.27
N ALA A 372 -7.74 34.39 15.88
CA ALA A 372 -8.26 33.32 16.73
C ALA A 372 -7.75 31.93 16.31
N ASP A 373 -7.19 31.76 15.11
CA ASP A 373 -6.65 30.49 14.65
C ASP A 373 -5.19 30.35 15.12
N VAL A 374 -4.82 29.14 15.53
CA VAL A 374 -3.46 28.80 15.97
C VAL A 374 -3.00 27.56 15.22
N TYR A 375 -1.74 27.56 14.80
CA TYR A 375 -1.10 26.44 14.10
C TYR A 375 0.12 26.02 14.91
N LEU A 376 0.27 24.71 15.17
CA LEU A 376 1.37 24.12 15.93
C LEU A 376 2.04 23.03 15.09
N GLN A 377 3.37 23.06 14.95
CA GLN A 377 4.17 22.03 14.28
C GLN A 377 5.23 21.47 15.22
N GLY A 378 5.57 20.19 15.07
CA GLY A 378 6.53 19.50 15.94
C GLY A 378 5.92 18.92 17.23
N LEU A 379 4.60 18.65 17.24
CA LEU A 379 3.94 17.97 18.36
C LEU A 379 4.17 16.44 18.36
N GLU A 380 4.49 15.87 17.20
CA GLU A 380 4.78 14.45 16.98
C GLU A 380 6.26 14.31 16.58
N PRO A 381 7.13 13.71 17.42
CA PRO A 381 8.56 13.57 17.14
C PRO A 381 8.91 12.84 15.84
N TYR A 382 8.12 11.84 15.43
CA TYR A 382 8.35 11.10 14.18
C TYR A 382 7.85 11.84 12.93
N LEU A 383 7.00 12.85 13.09
CA LEU A 383 6.50 13.72 12.03
C LEU A 383 6.72 15.21 12.40
N PRO A 384 7.98 15.66 12.59
CA PRO A 384 8.27 16.98 13.17
C PRO A 384 7.83 18.15 12.27
N LYS A 385 7.47 17.87 11.00
CA LYS A 385 6.96 18.82 10.01
C LYS A 385 5.43 18.88 9.93
N ALA A 386 4.71 17.95 10.56
CA ALA A 386 3.24 17.96 10.60
C ALA A 386 2.72 19.19 11.34
N TRP A 387 1.58 19.74 10.90
CA TRP A 387 0.87 20.80 11.60
C TRP A 387 -0.42 20.27 12.24
N ALA A 388 -0.80 20.90 13.34
CA ALA A 388 -2.10 20.81 13.99
C ALA A 388 -2.75 22.20 14.06
N LYS A 389 -4.07 22.27 13.88
CA LYS A 389 -4.83 23.53 14.00
C LYS A 389 -5.65 23.57 15.30
N GLY A 390 -5.51 24.67 16.04
CA GLY A 390 -6.33 25.02 17.19
C GLY A 390 -6.97 26.40 17.10
N VAL A 391 -7.74 26.73 18.13
CA VAL A 391 -8.47 28.01 18.26
C VAL A 391 -8.20 28.64 19.63
N LEU A 392 -7.69 29.87 19.63
CA LEU A 392 -7.47 30.70 20.81
C LEU A 392 -8.74 31.43 21.25
N ARG A 393 -9.23 31.15 22.45
CA ARG A 393 -10.34 31.86 23.12
C ARG A 393 -10.07 32.02 24.61
N ASP A 394 -10.33 33.21 25.15
CA ASP A 394 -10.25 33.53 26.59
C ASP A 394 -8.93 33.13 27.30
N GLY A 395 -7.82 33.06 26.56
CA GLY A 395 -6.50 32.65 27.08
C GLY A 395 -6.22 31.14 27.00
N THR A 396 -7.09 30.36 26.36
CA THR A 396 -6.90 28.93 26.08
C THR A 396 -6.88 28.68 24.57
N ILE A 397 -5.92 27.90 24.11
CA ILE A 397 -5.83 27.37 22.75
C ILE A 397 -6.35 25.94 22.80
N THR A 398 -7.49 25.67 22.17
CA THR A 398 -8.04 24.32 22.04
C THR A 398 -7.71 23.77 20.65
N VAL A 399 -7.07 22.61 20.60
CA VAL A 399 -6.80 21.85 19.38
C VAL A 399 -7.75 20.64 19.42
N GLU A 400 -8.61 20.51 18.41
CA GLU A 400 -9.54 19.38 18.34
C GLU A 400 -8.78 18.09 17.99
N GLY A 401 -9.20 16.96 18.57
CA GLY A 401 -8.62 15.64 18.27
C GLY A 401 -9.00 15.10 16.90
N GLY A 402 -8.36 14.01 16.46
CA GLY A 402 -8.60 13.37 15.16
C GLY A 402 -8.19 14.24 13.97
N GLN A 403 -7.07 14.97 14.09
CA GLN A 403 -6.44 15.65 12.95
C GLN A 403 -5.26 14.81 12.48
N PHE A 404 -5.31 14.41 11.21
CA PHE A 404 -4.24 13.67 10.53
C PHE A 404 -2.97 14.50 10.47
N LEU A 405 -1.88 13.93 10.98
CA LEU A 405 -0.54 14.52 10.97
C LEU A 405 0.30 14.03 9.79
N GLY A 406 0.03 12.82 9.30
CA GLY A 406 0.71 12.21 8.16
C GLY A 406 1.05 10.74 8.38
N HIS A 407 1.82 10.21 7.44
CA HIS A 407 2.23 8.81 7.39
C HIS A 407 3.76 8.68 7.52
N LEU A 408 4.23 7.77 8.37
CA LEU A 408 5.64 7.45 8.56
C LEU A 408 6.03 6.26 7.68
N SER A 409 6.54 6.53 6.48
CA SER A 409 6.78 5.53 5.43
C SER A 409 7.72 4.38 5.81
N LEU A 410 8.59 4.55 6.81
CA LEU A 410 9.51 3.49 7.28
C LEU A 410 8.82 2.41 8.11
N MET A 411 7.67 2.72 8.73
CA MET A 411 6.97 1.82 9.64
C MET A 411 5.51 1.52 9.21
N THR A 412 5.10 2.05 8.05
CA THR A 412 3.71 2.02 7.55
C THR A 412 2.67 2.50 8.57
N LEU A 413 3.05 3.44 9.45
CA LEU A 413 2.20 3.96 10.52
C LEU A 413 1.56 5.29 10.11
N GLU A 414 0.28 5.45 10.44
CA GLU A 414 -0.47 6.70 10.30
C GLU A 414 -0.61 7.34 11.68
N TYR A 415 -0.46 8.67 11.75
CA TYR A 415 -0.44 9.42 13.00
C TYR A 415 -1.51 10.50 13.01
N ASP A 416 -2.27 10.53 14.10
CA ASP A 416 -3.36 11.49 14.35
C ASP A 416 -3.20 12.16 15.70
N LEU A 417 -3.76 13.36 15.86
CA LEU A 417 -4.06 13.82 17.22
C LEU A 417 -5.06 12.87 17.87
N TYR A 418 -4.81 12.46 19.11
CA TYR A 418 -5.74 11.60 19.84
C TYR A 418 -7.15 12.21 19.89
N THR A 419 -8.20 11.38 19.84
CA THR A 419 -9.60 11.84 19.63
C THR A 419 -10.13 12.81 20.69
N ALA A 420 -9.51 12.84 21.88
CA ALA A 420 -9.82 13.85 22.90
C ALA A 420 -9.12 15.19 22.61
N PRO A 421 -9.83 16.33 22.62
CA PRO A 421 -9.24 17.63 22.34
C PRO A 421 -8.23 18.05 23.43
N MET A 422 -7.11 18.61 23.00
CA MET A 422 -6.05 19.12 23.88
C MET A 422 -6.20 20.64 24.10
N ALA A 423 -5.75 21.13 25.25
CA ALA A 423 -5.94 22.52 25.65
C ALA A 423 -4.66 23.12 26.26
N PHE A 424 -4.12 24.16 25.61
CA PHE A 424 -2.99 24.93 26.11
C PHE A 424 -3.46 26.25 26.72
N THR A 425 -3.11 26.52 27.97
CA THR A 425 -3.22 27.86 28.57
C THR A 425 -2.12 28.75 27.99
N TYR A 426 -2.48 29.92 27.46
CA TYR A 426 -1.58 30.87 26.81
C TYR A 426 -1.38 32.13 27.65
N ASP A 427 -0.14 32.39 28.07
CA ASP A 427 0.26 33.66 28.70
C ASP A 427 0.71 34.66 27.63
N ALA A 428 -0.17 35.60 27.30
CA ALA A 428 0.10 36.65 26.31
C ALA A 428 1.20 37.67 26.70
N GLN A 429 1.71 37.66 27.94
CA GLN A 429 2.81 38.54 28.37
C GLN A 429 4.18 37.92 28.09
N THR A 430 4.33 36.61 28.30
CA THR A 430 5.59 35.87 28.05
C THR A 430 5.58 35.13 26.71
N GLY A 431 4.40 34.96 26.12
CA GLY A 431 4.15 34.08 24.98
C GLY A 431 4.06 32.59 25.35
N THR A 432 4.19 32.20 26.63
CA THR A 432 4.28 30.79 27.04
C THR A 432 2.95 30.03 26.87
N LEU A 433 3.01 28.80 26.37
CA LEU A 433 1.88 27.85 26.35
C LEU A 433 2.10 26.75 27.40
N LYS A 434 1.03 26.25 28.02
CA LYS A 434 1.07 25.12 28.97
C LYS A 434 -0.13 24.19 28.86
N ALA A 435 0.09 22.89 28.86
CA ALA A 435 -0.97 21.88 28.93
C ALA A 435 -0.63 20.84 30.01
N ASP A 436 -1.64 20.33 30.73
CA ASP A 436 -1.42 19.25 31.70
C ASP A 436 -0.98 17.96 31.01
N ASN A 437 -1.49 17.72 29.79
CA ASN A 437 -1.10 16.64 28.89
C ASN A 437 -1.56 16.89 27.44
N TYR A 438 -0.98 16.14 26.49
CA TYR A 438 -1.60 15.80 25.20
C TYR A 438 -1.18 14.38 24.78
N GLN A 439 -1.87 13.82 23.78
CA GLN A 439 -1.59 12.48 23.25
C GLN A 439 -1.70 12.47 21.72
N ILE A 440 -0.91 11.62 21.07
CA ILE A 440 -0.95 11.32 19.64
C ILE A 440 -1.43 9.87 19.49
N ALA A 441 -2.27 9.59 18.50
CA ALA A 441 -2.78 8.26 18.17
C ALA A 441 -2.06 7.67 16.94
N ASN A 442 -2.17 6.35 16.81
CA ASN A 442 -1.69 5.60 15.65
C ASN A 442 -2.77 4.58 15.24
N ASP A 443 -3.35 4.75 14.03
CA ASP A 443 -4.27 3.89 13.22
C ASP A 443 -5.43 3.11 13.93
N GLN A 444 -5.56 3.14 15.26
CA GLN A 444 -6.47 2.27 16.02
C GLN A 444 -7.11 2.95 17.26
N ASP A 445 -7.22 4.29 17.27
CA ASP A 445 -7.74 5.07 18.43
C ASP A 445 -6.99 4.83 19.76
N GLU A 446 -5.82 4.17 19.74
CA GLU A 446 -4.95 3.98 20.91
C GLU A 446 -3.88 5.08 20.97
N ALA A 447 -3.62 5.61 22.17
CA ALA A 447 -2.65 6.67 22.37
C ALA A 447 -1.22 6.11 22.23
N PHE A 448 -0.55 6.42 21.13
CA PHE A 448 0.80 5.98 20.83
C PHE A 448 1.83 6.82 21.59
N GLU A 449 1.74 8.15 21.50
CA GLU A 449 2.53 9.08 22.30
C GLU A 449 1.69 9.72 23.40
N TYR A 450 2.32 10.00 24.56
CA TYR A 450 1.66 10.63 25.68
C TYR A 450 2.61 11.56 26.44
N PHE A 451 2.34 12.87 26.38
CA PHE A 451 3.15 13.90 27.02
C PHE A 451 2.41 14.55 28.18
N LEU A 452 3.09 14.73 29.31
CA LEU A 452 2.61 15.31 30.57
C LEU A 452 3.35 16.62 30.91
N ASP A 453 2.73 17.45 31.75
CA ASP A 453 3.33 18.68 32.33
C ASP A 453 3.93 19.64 31.27
N VAL A 454 3.34 19.66 30.07
CA VAL A 454 3.88 20.29 28.86
C VAL A 454 3.97 21.82 29.03
N THR A 455 5.15 22.37 28.79
CA THR A 455 5.43 23.81 28.73
C THR A 455 6.17 24.14 27.45
N LEU A 456 5.58 25.02 26.62
CA LEU A 456 6.20 25.58 25.43
C LEU A 456 6.66 27.00 25.75
N THR A 457 7.97 27.24 25.70
CA THR A 457 8.56 28.56 25.97
C THR A 457 9.02 29.21 24.67
N LYS A 458 8.44 30.37 24.33
CA LYS A 458 8.79 31.12 23.12
C LYS A 458 10.28 31.49 23.11
N ILE A 459 10.98 31.09 22.06
CA ILE A 459 12.36 31.47 21.79
C ILE A 459 12.36 32.86 21.14
N ASN A 460 13.24 33.73 21.59
CA ASN A 460 13.43 35.05 21.00
C ASN A 460 14.80 35.09 20.31
N ASP A 461 14.87 35.66 19.11
CA ASP A 461 16.11 35.78 18.35
C ASP A 461 17.06 36.80 18.99
N VAL A 462 17.91 36.33 19.89
CA VAL A 462 18.88 37.14 20.65
C VAL A 462 20.29 36.56 20.55
N PRO A 463 21.34 37.38 20.64
CA PRO A 463 22.71 36.85 20.75
C PRO A 463 22.87 36.03 22.04
N GLY A 464 23.61 34.93 21.95
CA GLY A 464 23.92 34.08 23.10
C GLY A 464 25.18 33.27 22.88
N VAL A 465 26.08 33.24 23.87
CA VAL A 465 27.21 32.30 23.89
C VAL A 465 26.67 30.95 24.36
N PRO A 466 26.79 29.86 23.57
CA PRO A 466 26.30 28.54 23.99
C PRO A 466 27.02 28.02 25.22
N VAL A 467 26.32 27.26 26.06
CA VAL A 467 26.97 26.43 27.08
C VAL A 467 27.93 25.46 26.38
N THR A 468 29.08 25.19 27.00
CA THR A 468 30.04 24.19 26.53
C THR A 468 29.34 22.82 26.42
N PRO A 469 29.21 22.26 25.21
CA PRO A 469 28.66 20.92 25.02
C PRO A 469 29.61 19.86 25.57
N SER A 470 29.20 18.59 25.59
CA SER A 470 30.06 17.51 26.07
C SER A 470 29.95 16.24 25.23
N VAL A 471 31.03 15.47 25.17
CA VAL A 471 30.99 14.07 24.70
C VAL A 471 30.88 13.20 25.95
N ALA A 472 29.78 12.48 26.10
CA ALA A 472 29.50 11.62 27.24
C ALA A 472 30.32 10.32 27.16
N SER A 473 30.37 9.71 25.98
CA SER A 473 31.11 8.48 25.68
C SER A 473 31.52 8.43 24.21
N MET A 474 32.54 7.60 23.93
CA MET A 474 32.83 7.09 22.59
C MET A 474 32.70 5.57 22.70
N GLU A 475 31.73 5.00 22.00
CA GLU A 475 31.30 3.61 22.14
C GLU A 475 31.57 2.85 20.85
N LEU A 476 31.69 1.52 20.95
CA LEU A 476 31.93 0.63 19.83
C LEU A 476 30.69 -0.23 19.63
N ASP A 477 30.04 -0.04 18.49
CA ASP A 477 29.13 -1.02 17.90
C ASP A 477 29.96 -2.10 17.16
N GLU A 478 29.62 -3.38 17.33
CA GLU A 478 30.40 -4.48 16.73
C GLU A 478 30.18 -4.61 15.21
N ASP A 479 29.04 -4.14 14.71
CA ASP A 479 28.66 -4.19 13.29
C ASP A 479 28.93 -2.85 12.58
N TYR A 480 28.71 -1.71 13.25
CA TYR A 480 28.79 -0.36 12.65
C TYR A 480 30.01 0.47 13.09
N GLY A 481 30.79 0.02 14.08
CA GLY A 481 32.04 0.69 14.49
C GLY A 481 31.85 1.75 15.58
N TYR A 482 32.73 2.76 15.62
CA TYR A 482 32.72 3.73 16.72
C TYR A 482 31.69 4.84 16.50
N TYR A 483 30.97 5.20 17.56
CA TYR A 483 30.10 6.38 17.60
C TYR A 483 30.35 7.22 18.85
N LEU A 484 29.95 8.49 18.79
CA LEU A 484 30.01 9.44 19.90
C LEU A 484 28.61 9.66 20.47
N VAL A 485 28.46 9.57 21.80
CA VAL A 485 27.27 10.08 22.49
C VAL A 485 27.59 11.48 23.01
N MET A 486 26.78 12.47 22.64
CA MET A 486 27.01 13.87 22.95
C MET A 486 25.80 14.55 23.59
N ASP A 487 26.08 15.62 24.33
CA ASP A 487 25.10 16.58 24.85
C ASP A 487 25.44 17.95 24.26
N VAL A 488 24.54 18.49 23.44
CA VAL A 488 24.69 19.77 22.74
C VAL A 488 23.57 20.72 23.22
N PRO A 489 23.79 21.52 24.27
CA PRO A 489 22.69 22.22 24.93
C PRO A 489 22.13 23.40 24.12
N LEU A 490 20.81 23.44 23.94
CA LEU A 490 20.04 24.58 23.40
C LEU A 490 19.92 25.74 24.41
N VAL A 491 20.97 26.04 25.16
CA VAL A 491 20.97 27.08 26.20
C VAL A 491 22.28 27.87 26.21
N SER A 492 22.13 29.18 26.36
CA SER A 492 23.26 30.11 26.52
C SER A 492 23.88 30.01 27.92
N THR A 493 25.13 30.46 28.07
CA THR A 493 25.78 30.62 29.39
C THR A 493 25.04 31.57 30.33
N THR A 494 24.07 32.34 29.82
CA THR A 494 23.17 33.22 30.59
C THR A 494 21.83 32.59 30.97
N GLY A 495 21.54 31.36 30.52
CA GLY A 495 20.31 30.62 30.83
C GLY A 495 19.12 30.90 29.89
N ASN A 496 19.31 31.68 28.82
CA ASN A 496 18.30 31.83 27.76
C ASN A 496 18.38 30.64 26.80
N PHE A 497 17.23 30.12 26.37
CA PHE A 497 17.14 29.14 25.29
C PHE A 497 17.70 29.70 23.97
N LEU A 498 18.30 28.81 23.18
CA LEU A 498 18.84 29.09 21.85
C LEU A 498 17.94 28.45 20.79
N SER A 499 17.80 29.14 19.66
CA SER A 499 17.10 28.62 18.47
C SER A 499 17.86 27.44 17.87
N ALA A 500 17.18 26.32 17.67
CA ALA A 500 17.74 25.05 17.20
C ALA A 500 18.26 25.17 15.76
N GLY A 501 17.44 25.66 14.84
CA GLY A 501 17.84 25.96 13.44
C GLY A 501 18.91 27.05 13.27
N LYS A 502 19.36 27.69 14.36
CA LYS A 502 20.49 28.63 14.41
C LYS A 502 21.71 28.11 15.17
N LEU A 503 21.63 26.91 15.71
CA LEU A 503 22.72 26.19 16.34
C LEU A 503 23.34 25.19 15.36
N SER A 504 24.65 25.05 15.44
CA SER A 504 25.41 24.01 14.76
C SER A 504 26.52 23.54 15.68
N TYR A 505 27.08 22.36 15.41
CA TYR A 505 28.18 21.81 16.18
C TYR A 505 29.33 21.33 15.29
N GLN A 506 30.52 21.25 15.89
CA GLN A 506 31.72 20.70 15.27
C GLN A 506 32.32 19.65 16.19
N ILE A 507 32.59 18.47 15.64
CA ILE A 507 33.37 17.43 16.30
C ILE A 507 34.86 17.73 16.08
N TYR A 508 35.67 17.51 17.10
CA TYR A 508 37.13 17.65 17.09
C TYR A 508 37.79 16.40 17.66
N TYR A 509 38.95 16.06 17.13
CA TYR A 509 39.82 15.01 17.67
C TYR A 509 41.24 15.53 17.87
N ASP A 510 42.03 14.85 18.70
CA ASP A 510 43.41 15.22 18.98
C ASP A 510 44.29 13.98 19.12
N VAL A 511 45.36 13.91 18.33
CA VAL A 511 46.34 12.82 18.32
C VAL A 511 47.59 13.15 19.16
N ASP A 512 48.00 14.41 19.26
CA ASP A 512 49.33 14.79 19.79
C ASP A 512 49.38 16.21 20.42
N GLY A 513 48.28 16.66 21.03
CA GLY A 513 48.12 18.03 21.53
C GLY A 513 47.75 19.03 20.43
N MET A 514 47.28 18.55 19.28
CA MET A 514 46.87 19.31 18.10
C MET A 514 45.41 18.96 17.74
N PRO A 515 44.41 19.65 18.31
CA PRO A 515 43.02 19.55 17.89
C PRO A 515 42.86 19.74 16.39
N GLN A 516 42.15 18.83 15.72
CA GLN A 516 41.72 18.92 14.32
C GLN A 516 40.19 18.80 14.26
N PRO A 517 39.50 19.58 13.41
CA PRO A 517 38.10 19.35 13.16
C PRO A 517 37.92 18.00 12.47
N PHE A 518 36.93 17.24 12.92
CA PHE A 518 36.46 16.07 12.20
C PHE A 518 35.63 16.49 10.99
N VAL A 519 35.62 15.68 9.94
CA VAL A 519 34.88 15.95 8.70
C VAL A 519 34.13 14.68 8.34
N LEU A 520 32.80 14.75 8.38
CA LEU A 520 31.92 13.75 7.79
C LEU A 520 32.20 13.73 6.28
N LYS A 521 32.69 12.60 5.78
CA LYS A 521 33.06 12.43 4.38
C LYS A 521 31.89 11.85 3.61
N LYS A 522 31.45 12.51 2.53
CA LYS A 522 30.34 12.04 1.71
C LYS A 522 30.46 10.55 1.31
N GLU A 523 31.67 10.09 1.04
CA GLU A 523 31.92 8.68 0.65
C GLU A 523 31.68 7.64 1.76
N ASN A 524 31.42 8.07 3.00
CA ASN A 524 31.23 7.22 4.19
C ASN A 524 29.81 7.27 4.79
N TYR A 525 28.89 8.07 4.24
CA TYR A 525 27.50 8.25 4.72
C TYR A 525 26.58 8.30 3.51
N GLU A 526 25.55 7.46 3.45
CA GLU A 526 24.77 7.23 2.22
C GLU A 526 23.98 8.48 1.78
N ASP A 527 23.27 9.11 2.71
CA ASP A 527 22.40 10.26 2.45
C ASP A 527 23.11 11.63 2.51
N LEU A 528 24.40 11.64 2.85
CA LEU A 528 25.17 12.88 2.95
C LEU A 528 25.46 13.46 1.55
N THR A 529 25.01 14.70 1.31
CA THR A 529 25.12 15.30 -0.04
C THR A 529 26.48 15.95 -0.33
N GLU A 530 27.24 16.36 0.67
CA GLU A 530 28.60 16.93 0.58
C GLU A 530 29.42 16.76 1.89
N ASP A 531 30.74 16.92 1.83
CA ASP A 531 31.61 16.83 3.03
C ASP A 531 31.24 17.88 4.08
N MET A 532 30.93 17.45 5.31
CA MET A 532 30.40 18.32 6.37
C MET A 532 31.33 18.35 7.60
N SER A 533 31.63 19.55 8.11
CA SER A 533 32.44 19.75 9.34
C SER A 533 31.86 20.80 10.30
N VAL A 534 30.73 21.39 9.92
CA VAL A 534 29.85 22.20 10.76
C VAL A 534 28.47 21.58 10.53
N ILE A 535 27.99 20.84 11.53
CA ILE A 535 26.77 20.03 11.43
C ILE A 535 25.63 20.88 12.00
N PRO A 536 24.56 21.17 11.24
CA PRO A 536 23.38 21.83 11.79
C PRO A 536 22.80 21.00 12.94
N TYR A 537 22.30 21.65 13.99
CA TYR A 537 21.76 20.92 15.16
C TYR A 537 20.53 20.06 14.83
N GLU A 538 19.73 20.50 13.85
CA GLU A 538 18.54 19.81 13.33
C GLU A 538 18.86 18.89 12.13
N PHE A 539 20.15 18.58 11.87
CA PHE A 539 20.51 17.63 10.81
C PHE A 539 20.48 16.19 11.34
N THR A 540 19.78 15.34 10.60
CA THR A 540 19.70 13.88 10.75
C THR A 540 19.83 13.26 9.36
N ASP A 541 20.38 12.06 9.28
CA ASP A 541 20.26 11.15 8.14
C ASP A 541 19.46 9.88 8.49
N ASP A 542 18.82 9.89 9.67
CA ASP A 542 17.99 8.84 10.25
C ASP A 542 18.70 7.49 10.46
N ASN A 543 20.04 7.48 10.35
CA ASN A 543 20.87 6.28 10.43
C ASN A 543 22.17 6.49 11.21
N ASP A 544 23.12 7.25 10.66
CA ASP A 544 24.48 7.46 11.20
C ASP A 544 24.58 8.71 12.08
N ILE A 545 23.67 9.66 11.91
CA ILE A 545 23.62 10.95 12.59
C ILE A 545 22.20 11.17 13.10
N THR A 546 22.01 11.05 14.40
CA THR A 546 20.68 11.24 15.01
C THR A 546 20.38 12.72 15.21
N GLU A 547 19.10 13.06 15.26
CA GLU A 547 18.64 14.40 15.64
C GLU A 547 19.26 14.90 16.97
N HIS A 548 19.30 16.23 17.09
CA HIS A 548 19.81 16.97 18.25
C HIS A 548 21.30 16.73 18.55
N GLY A 549 22.02 16.04 17.66
CA GLY A 549 23.42 15.67 17.84
C GLY A 549 23.65 14.68 18.96
N TYR A 550 22.64 13.88 19.35
CA TYR A 550 22.77 12.91 20.45
C TYR A 550 23.79 11.81 20.14
N ALA A 551 23.74 11.22 18.94
CA ALA A 551 24.70 10.22 18.47
C ALA A 551 25.22 10.54 17.06
N VAL A 552 26.51 10.32 16.85
CA VAL A 552 27.17 10.43 15.53
C VAL A 552 28.17 9.28 15.35
N TYR A 553 27.96 8.44 14.34
CA TYR A 553 28.88 7.37 13.94
C TYR A 553 30.12 7.95 13.24
N LEU A 554 31.27 7.29 13.39
CA LEU A 554 32.58 7.71 12.88
C LEU A 554 33.01 6.84 11.69
N ASN A 555 32.16 6.80 10.66
CA ASN A 555 32.30 5.86 9.55
C ASN A 555 33.60 6.07 8.77
N GLY A 556 34.32 4.97 8.54
CA GLY A 556 35.59 4.94 7.80
C GLY A 556 36.80 5.56 8.52
N VAL A 557 36.75 5.75 9.84
CA VAL A 557 37.78 6.48 10.61
C VAL A 557 38.66 5.54 11.45
N ASP A 558 39.98 5.69 11.34
CA ASP A 558 40.92 5.11 12.32
C ASP A 558 41.07 6.04 13.53
N VAL A 559 40.39 5.68 14.62
CA VAL A 559 40.42 6.40 15.91
C VAL A 559 41.58 5.96 16.83
N THR A 560 42.38 4.96 16.45
CA THR A 560 43.37 4.34 17.37
C THR A 560 44.47 5.30 17.84
N ALA A 561 44.75 6.35 17.07
CA ALA A 561 45.72 7.39 17.41
C ALA A 561 45.14 8.51 18.29
N TRP A 562 43.83 8.56 18.53
CA TRP A 562 43.16 9.67 19.20
C TRP A 562 43.37 9.60 20.72
N LYS A 563 43.76 10.72 21.33
CA LYS A 563 43.95 10.91 22.79
C LYS A 563 42.78 11.62 23.46
N ARG A 564 41.99 12.35 22.67
CA ARG A 564 40.73 12.95 23.11
C ARG A 564 39.87 13.27 21.89
N VAL A 565 38.57 13.22 22.11
CA VAL A 565 37.52 13.67 21.19
C VAL A 565 36.71 14.74 21.89
N GLY A 566 36.12 15.67 21.16
CA GLY A 566 35.38 16.76 21.74
C GLY A 566 34.40 17.40 20.77
N VAL A 567 33.47 18.18 21.33
CA VAL A 567 32.42 18.87 20.57
C VAL A 567 32.43 20.36 20.91
N LYS A 568 32.06 21.20 19.94
CA LYS A 568 31.98 22.67 20.06
C LYS A 568 30.69 23.15 19.41
N SER A 569 29.94 24.00 20.09
CA SER A 569 28.73 24.62 19.55
C SER A 569 29.05 25.97 18.89
N ILE A 570 28.36 26.28 17.81
CA ILE A 570 28.38 27.56 17.09
C ILE A 570 26.93 28.03 16.93
N TYR A 571 26.60 29.18 17.49
CA TYR A 571 25.26 29.77 17.42
C TYR A 571 25.29 31.09 16.68
N THR A 572 24.36 31.29 15.73
CA THR A 572 24.21 32.56 15.00
C THR A 572 22.80 33.13 15.19
N GLY A 573 22.62 33.89 16.27
CA GLY A 573 21.33 34.48 16.66
C GLY A 573 21.44 35.96 17.01
N GLY A 574 20.34 36.69 16.85
CA GLY A 574 20.26 38.14 17.03
C GLY A 574 21.22 38.95 16.13
N GLY A 575 21.72 38.35 15.04
CA GLY A 575 22.70 38.95 14.14
C GLY A 575 24.17 38.80 14.55
N GLU A 576 24.48 38.03 15.59
CA GLU A 576 25.85 37.75 16.05
C GLU A 576 26.15 36.24 16.03
N THR A 577 27.40 35.88 15.74
CA THR A 577 27.90 34.50 15.85
C THR A 577 28.76 34.36 17.10
N HIS A 578 28.45 33.37 17.94
CA HIS A 578 29.19 33.02 19.14
C HIS A 578 29.54 31.54 19.15
N GLU A 579 30.72 31.21 19.66
CA GLU A 579 31.20 29.82 19.80
C GLU A 579 31.34 29.45 21.28
N SER A 580 31.12 28.18 21.61
CA SER A 580 31.46 27.63 22.92
C SER A 580 32.95 27.31 23.02
N GLU A 581 33.44 27.09 24.24
CA GLU A 581 34.65 26.26 24.43
C GLU A 581 34.41 24.83 23.91
N ILE A 582 35.48 24.09 23.60
CA ILE A 582 35.38 22.68 23.19
C ILE A 582 35.25 21.80 24.45
N GLY A 583 34.17 21.02 24.55
CA GLY A 583 34.01 20.00 25.58
C GLY A 583 34.75 18.72 25.21
N TRP A 584 35.74 18.31 26.00
CA TRP A 584 36.65 17.19 25.70
C TRP A 584 36.40 15.95 26.56
N LEU A 585 36.26 14.80 25.90
CA LEU A 585 36.42 13.47 26.49
C LEU A 585 37.87 12.99 26.28
N SER A 586 38.58 12.70 27.37
CA SER A 586 39.92 12.10 27.29
C SER A 586 39.82 10.60 27.00
N LEU A 587 40.48 10.16 25.94
CA LEU A 587 40.62 8.75 25.61
C LEU A 587 41.89 8.23 26.32
N GLY A 588 41.75 7.14 27.09
CA GLY A 588 42.87 6.56 27.82
C GLY A 588 44.00 6.12 26.89
N SER A 589 45.24 6.13 27.36
CA SER A 589 46.39 5.63 26.59
C SER A 589 46.12 4.24 26.02
N ALA A 590 46.42 4.05 24.73
CA ALA A 590 45.88 3.02 23.82
C ALA A 590 46.13 1.52 24.14
N ASP A 591 46.40 1.15 25.39
CA ASP A 591 46.42 -0.23 25.90
C ASP A 591 45.12 -0.60 26.67
N GLY A 592 44.05 0.19 26.49
CA GLY A 592 42.79 0.00 27.21
C GLY A 592 41.61 0.78 26.63
N ILE A 593 41.15 0.38 25.44
CA ILE A 593 39.77 0.70 25.01
C ILE A 593 38.84 0.04 26.03
N VAL A 594 38.08 0.85 26.76
CA VAL A 594 37.26 0.39 27.88
C VAL A 594 35.99 -0.25 27.33
N ASN A 595 36.05 -1.55 27.08
CA ASN A 595 34.85 -2.37 26.95
C ASN A 595 34.34 -2.77 28.36
N ALA A 596 33.02 -2.93 28.48
CA ALA A 596 32.21 -3.08 29.69
C ALA A 596 32.06 -1.83 30.58
N GLY A 597 30.82 -1.33 30.66
CA GLY A 597 30.42 -0.28 31.60
C GLY A 597 30.69 -0.67 33.06
N VAL A 598 31.24 0.28 33.83
CA VAL A 598 31.61 0.07 35.23
C VAL A 598 30.37 0.04 36.12
N CYS A 599 29.87 -1.16 36.40
CA CYS A 599 28.87 -1.37 37.43
C CYS A 599 29.46 -0.99 38.81
N PRO A 600 28.77 -0.18 39.65
CA PRO A 600 29.38 0.40 40.85
C PRO A 600 29.71 -0.63 41.95
N ASP A 601 31.00 -0.72 42.32
CA ASP A 601 31.56 -1.57 43.39
C ASP A 601 30.76 -1.57 44.71
N ASN A 602 30.18 -0.44 45.07
CA ASN A 602 29.32 -0.35 46.25
C ASN A 602 28.23 0.70 46.11
N VAL A 603 26.97 0.27 46.11
CA VAL A 603 25.79 1.14 46.20
C VAL A 603 25.27 1.13 47.63
N ARG A 604 25.12 2.31 48.24
CA ARG A 604 24.47 2.46 49.54
C ARG A 604 23.52 3.65 49.55
N TYR A 605 22.46 3.56 50.33
CA TYR A 605 21.50 4.64 50.54
C TYR A 605 21.75 5.32 51.88
N VAL A 606 21.68 6.65 51.90
CA VAL A 606 21.69 7.46 53.11
C VAL A 606 20.52 8.44 53.09
N ASP A 607 20.05 8.84 54.27
CA ASP A 607 19.12 9.97 54.38
C ASP A 607 19.84 11.32 54.17
N VAL A 608 19.07 12.40 54.10
CA VAL A 608 19.60 13.78 53.94
C VAL A 608 20.48 14.25 55.10
N MET A 609 20.58 13.47 56.20
CA MET A 609 21.46 13.72 57.34
C MET A 609 22.69 12.79 57.32
N GLY A 610 22.91 12.04 56.24
CA GLY A 610 24.06 11.15 56.04
C GLY A 610 24.00 9.82 56.80
N ARG A 611 22.85 9.47 57.40
CA ARG A 611 22.68 8.20 58.13
C ARG A 611 22.31 7.08 57.15
N ARG A 612 22.87 5.89 57.35
CA ARG A 612 22.61 4.72 56.47
C ARG A 612 21.13 4.34 56.53
N ALA A 613 20.51 4.22 55.36
CA ALA A 613 19.10 3.92 55.18
C ALA A 613 18.90 2.65 54.34
N ASP A 614 17.71 2.08 54.38
CA ASP A 614 17.27 1.03 53.46
C ASP A 614 16.91 1.66 52.09
N GLY A 615 17.35 1.06 50.98
CA GLY A 615 17.06 1.56 49.64
C GLY A 615 15.59 1.42 49.20
N THR A 616 14.78 0.70 49.97
CA THR A 616 13.33 0.56 49.76
C THR A 616 12.50 1.58 50.54
N GLN A 617 13.14 2.40 51.39
CA GLN A 617 12.44 3.35 52.26
C GLN A 617 11.84 4.53 51.47
N LYS A 618 10.57 4.84 51.72
CA LYS A 618 9.86 5.97 51.11
C LYS A 618 10.42 7.32 51.60
N GLY A 619 10.50 8.30 50.70
CA GLY A 619 11.02 9.65 50.93
C GLY A 619 12.24 10.00 50.07
N LEU A 620 12.88 11.13 50.37
CA LEU A 620 14.11 11.59 49.72
C LEU A 620 15.33 10.91 50.36
N LEU A 621 16.01 10.08 49.56
CA LEU A 621 17.27 9.42 49.87
C LEU A 621 18.39 9.97 48.97
N ILE A 622 19.63 9.73 49.39
CA ILE A 622 20.83 9.94 48.57
C ILE A 622 21.46 8.57 48.32
N ARG A 623 21.45 8.15 47.06
CA ARG A 623 22.15 6.95 46.57
C ARG A 623 23.61 7.32 46.35
N GLN A 624 24.49 6.72 47.12
CA GLN A 624 25.94 6.84 46.98
C GLN A 624 26.49 5.64 46.23
N GLU A 625 27.02 5.90 45.05
CA GLU A 625 27.78 4.95 44.24
C GLU A 625 29.25 5.22 44.50
N ARG A 626 29.97 4.24 45.04
CA ARG A 626 31.44 4.26 45.06
C ARG A 626 31.93 3.44 43.87
N MET A 627 32.73 4.08 43.02
CA MET A 627 33.36 3.43 41.87
C MET A 627 34.71 2.80 42.29
N ALA A 628 35.23 1.90 41.44
CA ALA A 628 36.48 1.17 41.70
C ALA A 628 37.73 2.07 41.85
N ASP A 629 37.72 3.26 41.24
CA ASP A 629 38.75 4.30 41.38
C ASP A 629 38.72 5.03 42.75
N GLY A 630 37.72 4.74 43.59
CA GLY A 630 37.52 5.35 44.89
C GLY A 630 36.74 6.68 44.88
N SER A 631 36.30 7.15 43.71
CA SER A 631 35.37 8.28 43.57
C SER A 631 33.97 7.93 44.13
N VAL A 632 33.15 8.96 44.39
CA VAL A 632 31.78 8.78 44.91
C VAL A 632 30.80 9.70 44.18
N LYS A 633 29.91 9.10 43.38
CA LYS A 633 28.76 9.78 42.77
C LYS A 633 27.59 9.78 43.76
N ASN A 634 26.95 10.95 43.93
CA ASN A 634 25.79 11.13 44.81
C ASN A 634 24.57 11.43 43.93
N VAL A 635 23.58 10.54 43.93
CA VAL A 635 22.33 10.71 43.18
C VAL A 635 21.19 10.91 44.18
N LYS A 636 20.37 11.96 44.00
CA LYS A 636 19.14 12.13 44.77
C LYS A 636 18.10 11.14 44.25
N VAL A 637 17.45 10.40 45.14
CA VAL A 637 16.45 9.40 44.79
C VAL A 637 15.22 9.63 45.66
N ILE A 638 14.09 9.97 45.06
CA ILE A 638 12.80 10.13 45.75
C ILE A 638 11.99 8.87 45.48
N ARG A 639 11.61 8.13 46.54
CA ARG A 639 10.76 6.93 46.42
C ARG A 639 9.39 7.17 47.05
N LYS A 640 8.33 6.97 46.28
CA LYS A 640 6.93 7.22 46.68
C LYS A 640 6.36 6.07 47.52
#